data_AF-A0A7S4KKV7-F1
#
_entry.id   AF-A0A7S4KKV7-F1
#
_cell.length_a   1.000
_cell.length_b   1.000
_cell.length_c   1.000
_cell.angle_alpha   90.00
_cell.angle_beta   90.00
_cell.angle_gamma   90.00
#
_symmetry.space_group_name_H-M   'P 1'
#
loop_
_entity.id
_entity.type
_entity.pdbx_description
1 polymer ?
#
loop_
_entity_poly.entity_id
_entity_poly.type
_entity_poly.pdbx_seq_one_letter_code
_entity_poly.pdbx_strand_id
1 'polypeptide(L)'
;RLDGSKKLVCNMITYRFNTPSTPPYTTACGEGGIDGGATCPTYPSKLYYKNAGEFDQAVAFIGRYGNHTPAGNYVVLYDGEGEIQFGGDASVIPRVPNDKYSDARDIYISVSPAIGVEVRIVRTNETNPVRNIRILPLDGPDFLSTSTFTSVFLEALRGLQVIRFGFWQETVRPGDDGPANNAPRLWKHRALPEGPQGHQQWRKARDDVLTGAADKTVVDPGVAIELMVELANTLHASPWFCMPPPSPESVSSTDVFDDYNSKFATLVGTTLDPSLQVYVEWSSGTGYANWDKTKSLAVFRAWTKTFNDLRASNMSVPRLVRVVSTTKFVSEITDHFGSDLQFVDAFGVSAKFGMETTDVVNDPTGEWFQDFDFPLKHPNITVNEILDLMRENSMHSEQKLNTLIQRFRAIYLIKTGRPDVPVLAYRGGSWVNARSFGHRAAVYNIQMCISRDVFPCETTYGYGVLDGPLTASTTLVTATANAALELQLEQKLINASRHPRMTGIYMDFIERWRRIGGGVFVTSELYKPAGICPTGGKDCANNGLMESLSDSPKLRAVKNYINGVPLIEPFTSADLHQEAEVPCSPACVHGTCWQGACECWRGFAGASCTEVVPRPNQCEHDIGMNVGGISDWSTEWTFVDVFKASRDWIPQDFTSFTWATGIPIELGDNDYPTRLKPNQRVGTMMIRDLYGHAPAGVYVVTYDGDGILSPIMSDIKSVRRGVGRMEVEVQPSTVFNNGFFLVIERTNPADPIRNIRVIMPGFEHRAKSFPFHPWYLQSIEHYRALRFMDWSRANVQQSGSWAHRTKVNDRTYAGDIQYNMEPDGTTGNSTVKIWRDGVPIELMVRLANEIGADPWFTVPYNADDEFVREMAGLVLSTLRKDVKVYLEWTNEAWHTGFEGGKYAQLMGLQLGLQQGGWYGGDANEARFCYIGYRTAQIARIWKQVFGAEADRVIVVASTQAVWTIVTDKLLSCQDAYKDIDVVGIAPYFGGYDPKNASLTLDILFRETIPKSIAEGRALLVEHGRIASRYNKTLVLYESGQSLVGDGSAKDLGILANRDERMGLMYQMYYKDMLNIGMRGIKMHFSSAGRPSKYGSWGLLEATDQNRAFAYKYQALLQHMEDEFNCIIRPYGGCPNNCSSHGECLS
;
A
#
# COMPACT_ATOMS: atom_id res chain seq x y z
N ARG A 1 -30.39 30.69 43.38
CA ARG A 1 -31.25 31.85 43.71
C ARG A 1 -31.25 31.98 45.23
N LEU A 2 -31.13 33.14 45.88
CA LEU A 2 -31.68 34.45 45.55
C LEU A 2 -31.02 35.08 44.31
N ASP A 3 -31.87 35.33 43.31
CA ASP A 3 -31.66 35.99 42.01
C ASP A 3 -30.20 36.05 41.49
N GLY A 4 -29.74 35.13 40.64
CA GLY A 4 -30.09 35.18 39.22
C GLY A 4 -28.88 35.57 38.36
N SER A 5 -27.73 34.93 38.55
CA SER A 5 -26.69 34.85 37.52
C SER A 5 -25.74 33.71 37.88
N LYS A 6 -25.87 32.57 37.20
CA LYS A 6 -24.85 31.52 37.21
C LYS A 6 -23.56 32.15 36.68
N LYS A 7 -22.47 32.05 37.44
CA LYS A 7 -21.17 32.63 37.09
C LYS A 7 -20.08 31.56 37.23
N LEU A 8 -19.23 31.50 36.22
CA LEU A 8 -18.01 30.70 36.11
C LEU A 8 -17.13 30.83 37.35
N VAL A 9 -16.75 29.70 37.94
CA VAL A 9 -15.67 29.60 38.94
C VAL A 9 -14.49 28.93 38.23
N CYS A 10 -13.36 29.65 38.07
CA CYS A 10 -12.11 29.05 37.63
C CYS A 10 -11.56 28.16 38.76
N ASN A 11 -11.81 26.86 38.68
CA ASN A 11 -11.21 25.88 39.58
C ASN A 11 -9.84 25.44 39.01
N MET A 12 -8.81 26.25 39.27
CA MET A 12 -7.42 25.76 39.37
C MET A 12 -6.73 26.56 40.47
N ILE A 13 -6.79 26.06 41.71
CA ILE A 13 -5.90 26.51 42.77
C ILE A 13 -4.96 25.34 43.07
N THR A 14 -3.74 25.40 42.54
CA THR A 14 -2.68 24.47 42.91
C THR A 14 -2.13 24.88 44.29
N TYR A 15 -2.64 24.29 45.38
CA TYR A 15 -2.03 24.48 46.69
C TYR A 15 -0.73 23.67 46.80
N ARG A 16 0.44 24.33 46.77
CA ARG A 16 1.65 23.78 47.41
C ARG A 16 1.79 24.43 48.78
N PHE A 17 1.53 23.67 49.84
CA PHE A 17 2.00 24.03 51.17
C PHE A 17 3.50 23.73 51.24
N ASN A 18 4.32 24.72 51.54
CA ASN A 18 5.66 24.48 52.06
C ASN A 18 5.51 24.00 53.50
N THR A 19 5.49 22.70 53.74
CA THR A 19 5.77 22.19 55.09
C THR A 19 7.29 22.10 55.28
N PRO A 20 7.86 22.64 56.37
CA PRO A 20 9.26 22.49 56.69
C PRO A 20 9.49 21.09 57.28
N SER A 21 9.58 20.07 56.42
CA SER A 21 10.21 18.75 56.65
C SER A 21 9.59 17.69 55.74
N THR A 22 10.14 17.52 54.53
CA THR A 22 10.39 16.22 53.85
C THR A 22 10.85 16.48 52.40
N PRO A 23 12.00 15.94 51.96
CA PRO A 23 12.43 16.05 50.57
C PRO A 23 11.57 15.14 49.66
N PRO A 24 11.13 15.59 48.47
CA PRO A 24 10.45 14.73 47.52
C PRO A 24 11.49 14.08 46.62
N TYR A 25 12.03 12.93 47.02
CA TYR A 25 12.52 11.83 46.16
C TYR A 25 12.90 10.68 47.08
N THR A 26 11.95 9.81 47.41
CA THR A 26 12.30 8.41 47.67
C THR A 26 12.36 7.72 46.33
N THR A 27 13.56 7.68 45.75
CA THR A 27 13.95 6.58 44.86
C THR A 27 13.67 5.28 45.61
N ALA A 28 12.86 4.40 45.01
CA ALA A 28 12.86 3.01 45.38
C ALA A 28 14.27 2.46 45.13
N CYS A 29 15.05 2.32 46.20
CA CYS A 29 16.02 1.24 46.26
C CYS A 29 15.19 -0.04 46.25
N GLY A 30 15.29 -0.81 45.16
CA GLY A 30 14.65 -2.11 45.07
C GLY A 30 15.19 -3.05 46.13
N GLU A 31 14.31 -3.87 46.70
CA GLU A 31 14.68 -4.99 47.55
C GLU A 31 15.55 -5.98 46.76
N GLY A 32 16.77 -6.19 47.25
CA GLY A 32 17.70 -7.21 46.81
C GLY A 32 18.93 -7.12 47.72
N GLY A 33 18.99 -7.98 48.74
CA GLY A 33 20.02 -7.90 49.77
C GLY A 33 21.45 -8.03 49.25
N ILE A 34 22.39 -7.37 49.93
CA ILE A 34 23.69 -7.85 50.45
C ILE A 34 24.37 -6.65 51.15
N ASP A 35 25.05 -6.94 52.26
CA ASP A 35 25.80 -6.05 53.14
C ASP A 35 26.78 -5.07 52.46
N GLY A 36 27.01 -3.91 53.10
CA GLY A 36 28.25 -3.13 52.96
C GLY A 36 28.02 -1.64 52.63
N GLY A 37 28.33 -0.75 53.59
CA GLY A 37 28.04 0.68 53.52
C GLY A 37 28.87 1.49 52.51
N ALA A 38 28.24 2.55 51.97
CA ALA A 38 28.90 3.74 51.46
C ALA A 38 27.90 4.93 51.40
N THR A 39 28.36 6.10 51.85
CA THR A 39 27.66 7.39 51.93
C THR A 39 27.56 8.12 50.57
N CYS A 40 26.42 8.75 50.26
CA CYS A 40 26.25 9.61 49.08
C CYS A 40 26.89 11.01 49.22
N PRO A 41 27.62 11.54 48.20
CA PRO A 41 28.19 12.90 48.22
C PRO A 41 27.23 13.96 47.65
N THR A 42 27.38 15.20 48.13
CA THR A 42 26.60 16.40 47.77
C THR A 42 27.36 17.29 46.77
N TYR A 43 26.68 17.85 45.76
CA TYR A 43 27.18 18.96 44.92
C TYR A 43 26.18 20.12 44.83
N PRO A 44 26.65 21.37 44.61
CA PRO A 44 25.95 22.60 45.00
C PRO A 44 25.21 23.27 43.84
N SER A 45 24.00 23.77 44.10
CA SER A 45 23.29 24.74 43.25
C SER A 45 23.17 26.09 43.99
N LYS A 46 23.51 27.19 43.31
CA LYS A 46 23.27 28.57 43.76
C LYS A 46 22.48 29.34 42.71
N LEU A 47 21.69 30.31 43.21
CA LEU A 47 20.68 31.19 42.58
C LEU A 47 19.27 30.58 42.64
N TYR A 48 18.35 30.96 43.53
CA TYR A 48 18.16 32.12 44.40
C TYR A 48 17.46 31.66 45.69
N TYR A 49 17.95 32.04 46.87
CA TYR A 49 17.10 32.32 48.03
C TYR A 49 17.81 33.36 48.90
N LYS A 50 17.20 34.53 49.04
CA LYS A 50 17.58 35.54 50.03
C LYS A 50 16.39 35.71 50.98
N ASN A 51 16.68 35.53 52.27
CA ASN A 51 15.81 35.42 53.44
C ASN A 51 14.67 36.46 53.58
N ALA A 52 13.58 36.07 54.23
CA ALA A 52 13.06 36.63 55.50
C ALA A 52 11.52 36.50 55.62
N GLY A 53 11.05 35.89 56.71
CA GLY A 53 9.64 35.90 57.14
C GLY A 53 8.77 34.81 56.52
N GLU A 54 8.32 33.86 57.34
CA GLU A 54 7.20 32.98 57.01
C GLU A 54 5.95 33.84 56.73
N PHE A 55 5.55 33.91 55.47
CA PHE A 55 4.21 34.30 55.08
C PHE A 55 3.64 33.14 54.26
N ASP A 56 2.63 32.46 54.79
CA ASP A 56 1.86 31.46 54.05
C ASP A 56 1.11 32.16 52.92
N GLN A 57 1.61 32.03 51.68
CA GLN A 57 0.99 32.58 50.49
C GLN A 57 0.46 31.44 49.61
N ALA A 58 -0.79 31.55 49.15
CA ALA A 58 -1.35 30.60 48.18
C ALA A 58 -1.20 31.17 46.77
N VAL A 59 -0.56 30.42 45.87
CA VAL A 59 -0.29 30.85 44.49
C VAL A 59 -1.02 29.93 43.51
N ALA A 60 -1.73 30.51 42.55
CA ALA A 60 -2.31 29.83 41.41
C ALA A 60 -1.75 30.42 40.11
N PHE A 61 -1.56 29.57 39.10
CA PHE A 61 -1.16 30.01 37.76
C PHE A 61 -2.28 29.68 36.77
N ILE A 62 -2.69 30.66 36.00
CA ILE A 62 -3.66 30.53 34.93
C ILE A 62 -2.90 30.62 33.61
N GLY A 63 -2.89 29.52 32.86
CA GLY A 63 -2.19 29.46 31.58
C GLY A 63 -0.66 29.48 31.73
N ARG A 64 -0.10 28.66 32.61
CA ARG A 64 1.35 28.58 32.82
C ARG A 64 2.05 28.08 31.55
N TYR A 65 3.17 28.72 31.18
CA TYR A 65 4.04 28.40 30.03
C TYR A 65 3.55 28.87 28.65
N GLY A 66 2.72 29.92 28.59
CA GLY A 66 2.38 30.52 27.30
C GLY A 66 1.39 31.68 27.32
N ASN A 67 0.97 32.07 26.13
CA ASN A 67 0.14 33.24 25.83
C ASN A 67 -1.37 32.99 26.02
N HIS A 68 -1.77 32.35 27.12
CA HIS A 68 -3.06 31.64 27.20
C HIS A 68 -4.27 32.48 27.57
N THR A 69 -4.08 33.58 28.29
CA THR A 69 -5.17 34.48 28.68
C THR A 69 -5.30 35.56 27.59
N PRO A 70 -6.49 35.85 27.03
CA PRO A 70 -6.61 36.89 26.01
C PRO A 70 -6.09 38.24 26.51
N ALA A 71 -5.42 39.00 25.63
CA ALA A 71 -5.00 40.35 25.98
C ALA A 71 -6.24 41.22 26.26
N GLY A 72 -6.17 42.04 27.30
CA GLY A 72 -7.26 42.95 27.64
C GLY A 72 -7.40 43.20 29.13
N ASN A 73 -8.41 43.99 29.47
CA ASN A 73 -8.73 44.33 30.85
C ASN A 73 -9.69 43.30 31.44
N TYR A 74 -9.50 42.97 32.72
CA TYR A 74 -10.32 42.04 33.48
C TYR A 74 -10.66 42.61 34.85
N VAL A 75 -11.83 42.23 35.34
CA VAL A 75 -12.25 42.45 36.72
C VAL A 75 -12.12 41.15 37.50
N VAL A 76 -11.52 41.24 38.68
CA VAL A 76 -11.35 40.13 39.61
C VAL A 76 -12.32 40.35 40.75
N LEU A 77 -13.30 39.44 40.85
CA LEU A 77 -14.29 39.39 41.92
C LEU A 77 -13.91 38.29 42.90
N TYR A 78 -13.93 38.56 44.19
CA TYR A 78 -13.73 37.54 45.23
C TYR A 78 -14.62 37.81 46.44
N ASP A 79 -14.92 36.76 47.18
CA ASP A 79 -15.65 36.85 48.44
C ASP A 79 -14.66 36.74 49.61
N GLY A 80 -15.02 37.29 50.77
CA GLY A 80 -14.19 37.25 51.97
C GLY A 80 -13.25 38.45 52.14
N GLU A 81 -12.39 38.39 53.16
CA GLU A 81 -11.44 39.45 53.46
C GLU A 81 -10.00 38.95 53.34
N GLY A 82 -9.18 39.72 52.64
CA GLY A 82 -7.77 39.41 52.45
C GLY A 82 -7.12 40.34 51.43
N GLU A 83 -5.98 39.93 50.91
CA GLU A 83 -5.21 40.63 49.88
C GLU A 83 -4.79 39.64 48.79
N ILE A 84 -5.12 39.97 47.54
CA ILE A 84 -4.76 39.21 46.35
C ILE A 84 -3.80 40.07 45.52
N GLN A 85 -2.67 39.49 45.13
CA GLN A 85 -1.67 40.07 44.25
C GLN A 85 -1.66 39.32 42.92
N PHE A 86 -1.24 40.02 41.85
CA PHE A 86 -1.15 39.48 40.51
C PHE A 86 0.27 39.62 39.97
N GLY A 87 0.69 38.65 39.16
CA GLY A 87 1.98 38.61 38.50
C GLY A 87 1.93 37.87 37.16
N GLY A 88 3.10 37.60 36.58
CA GLY A 88 3.20 37.06 35.23
C GLY A 88 2.65 38.04 34.19
N ASP A 89 1.63 37.62 33.46
CA ASP A 89 1.01 38.41 32.38
C ASP A 89 0.05 39.49 32.89
N ALA A 90 -0.36 39.43 34.16
CA ALA A 90 -1.33 40.36 34.74
C ALA A 90 -0.64 41.49 35.50
N SER A 91 -1.09 42.73 35.23
CA SER A 91 -0.73 43.93 35.96
C SER A 91 -1.98 44.59 36.52
N VAL A 92 -1.96 44.99 37.80
CA VAL A 92 -3.09 45.70 38.41
C VAL A 92 -3.21 47.09 37.80
N ILE A 93 -4.40 47.45 37.33
CA ILE A 93 -4.70 48.76 36.74
C ILE A 93 -5.64 49.55 37.64
N PRO A 94 -5.71 50.90 37.49
CA PRO A 94 -6.68 51.71 38.19
C PRO A 94 -8.12 51.27 37.90
N ARG A 95 -9.02 51.54 38.85
CA ARG A 95 -10.45 51.28 38.69
C ARG A 95 -10.99 51.92 37.41
N VAL A 96 -11.74 51.14 36.63
CA VAL A 96 -12.43 51.61 35.42
C VAL A 96 -13.77 52.26 35.82
N PRO A 97 -14.02 53.55 35.52
CA PRO A 97 -15.28 54.22 35.89
C PRO A 97 -16.51 53.66 35.15
N ASN A 98 -17.68 53.65 35.81
CA ASN A 98 -18.98 53.19 35.28
C ASN A 98 -19.10 51.68 34.97
N ASP A 99 -18.34 50.84 35.66
CA ASP A 99 -18.50 49.40 35.55
C ASP A 99 -19.62 48.86 36.46
N LYS A 100 -20.25 47.76 36.04
CA LYS A 100 -21.48 47.21 36.64
C LYS A 100 -21.25 46.37 37.92
N TYR A 101 -20.02 46.28 38.42
CA TYR A 101 -19.66 45.38 39.51
C TYR A 101 -19.42 46.10 40.85
N SER A 102 -19.76 47.40 40.92
CA SER A 102 -19.42 48.41 41.95
C SER A 102 -19.59 48.09 43.44
N ASP A 103 -20.11 46.92 43.79
CA ASP A 103 -20.52 46.51 45.13
C ASP A 103 -19.65 45.39 45.73
N ALA A 104 -18.65 44.86 44.99
CA ALA A 104 -17.69 43.86 45.47
C ALA A 104 -16.25 44.43 45.59
N ARG A 105 -15.37 43.71 46.29
CA ARG A 105 -13.94 44.09 46.38
C ARG A 105 -13.27 43.80 45.01
N ASP A 106 -13.42 44.72 44.08
CA ASP A 106 -13.00 44.53 42.69
C ASP A 106 -11.53 44.92 42.50
N ILE A 107 -10.73 43.99 41.95
CA ILE A 107 -9.37 44.28 41.47
C ILE A 107 -9.41 44.30 39.94
N TYR A 108 -8.92 45.38 39.33
CA TYR A 108 -8.84 45.49 37.88
C TYR A 108 -7.44 45.10 37.46
N ILE A 109 -7.33 44.21 36.48
CA ILE A 109 -6.05 43.80 35.92
C ILE A 109 -6.05 44.00 34.41
N SER A 110 -4.92 44.40 33.85
CA SER A 110 -4.64 44.31 32.42
C SER A 110 -3.74 43.11 32.20
N VAL A 111 -4.15 42.24 31.28
CA VAL A 111 -3.36 41.07 30.89
C VAL A 111 -2.66 41.38 29.57
N SER A 112 -1.33 41.28 29.61
CA SER A 112 -0.43 41.32 28.47
C SER A 112 0.18 39.92 28.32
N PRO A 113 -0.37 39.07 27.46
CA PRO A 113 -0.06 37.65 27.46
C PRO A 113 1.42 37.39 27.16
N ALA A 114 2.04 36.42 27.85
CA ALA A 114 3.39 35.92 27.61
C ALA A 114 3.64 34.52 28.22
N ILE A 115 3.53 34.40 29.54
CA ILE A 115 3.93 33.22 30.34
C ILE A 115 2.81 32.64 31.22
N GLY A 116 1.69 33.35 31.36
CA GLY A 116 0.55 33.02 32.21
C GLY A 116 0.29 34.07 33.29
N VAL A 117 -0.95 34.11 33.80
CA VAL A 117 -1.37 34.98 34.89
C VAL A 117 -1.10 34.28 36.23
N GLU A 118 -0.30 34.91 37.08
CA GLU A 118 -0.08 34.47 38.46
C GLU A 118 -1.06 35.18 39.40
N VAL A 119 -1.73 34.43 40.27
CA VAL A 119 -2.64 34.94 41.30
C VAL A 119 -2.14 34.49 42.65
N ARG A 120 -1.93 35.43 43.58
CA ARG A 120 -1.33 35.16 44.89
C ARG A 120 -2.20 35.72 46.00
N ILE A 121 -2.74 34.86 46.86
CA ILE A 121 -3.37 35.29 48.10
C ILE A 121 -2.25 35.48 49.12
N VAL A 122 -1.92 36.74 49.42
CA VAL A 122 -0.84 37.09 50.38
C VAL A 122 -1.34 37.33 51.79
N ARG A 123 -2.67 37.50 51.95
CA ARG A 123 -3.34 37.64 53.24
C ARG A 123 -4.79 37.14 53.12
N THR A 124 -5.29 36.47 54.14
CA THR A 124 -6.70 36.04 54.23
C THR A 124 -7.18 36.05 55.68
N ASN A 125 -8.45 36.37 55.92
CA ASN A 125 -9.06 36.36 57.25
C ASN A 125 -9.56 34.93 57.58
N GLU A 126 -9.17 34.38 58.73
CA GLU A 126 -9.54 33.01 59.11
C GLU A 126 -11.05 32.78 59.27
N THR A 127 -11.77 33.79 59.76
CA THR A 127 -13.23 33.74 59.97
C THR A 127 -14.03 34.15 58.73
N ASN A 128 -13.40 34.84 57.78
CA ASN A 128 -13.98 35.21 56.50
C ASN A 128 -12.96 35.11 55.36
N PRO A 129 -12.53 33.91 54.98
CA PRO A 129 -11.39 33.75 54.07
C PRO A 129 -11.72 34.16 52.65
N VAL A 130 -10.71 34.67 51.95
CA VAL A 130 -10.73 34.88 50.50
C VAL A 130 -11.13 33.58 49.80
N ARG A 131 -12.20 33.64 49.03
CA ARG A 131 -12.77 32.50 48.31
C ARG A 131 -13.52 32.98 47.06
N ASN A 132 -13.91 32.04 46.20
CA ASN A 132 -14.71 32.32 44.99
C ASN A 132 -14.07 33.41 44.10
N ILE A 133 -12.75 33.33 43.90
CA ILE A 133 -12.01 34.23 43.00
C ILE A 133 -12.47 33.98 41.57
N ARG A 134 -12.92 35.03 40.89
CA ARG A 134 -13.46 35.02 39.54
C ARG A 134 -12.74 36.10 38.75
N ILE A 135 -12.13 35.75 37.62
CA ILE A 135 -11.46 36.70 36.73
C ILE A 135 -12.30 36.78 35.46
N LEU A 136 -12.90 37.94 35.21
CA LEU A 136 -13.87 38.15 34.15
C LEU A 136 -13.36 39.25 33.20
N PRO A 137 -13.43 39.07 31.87
CA PRO A 137 -13.06 40.13 30.94
C PRO A 137 -13.95 41.36 31.15
N LEU A 138 -13.38 42.56 31.04
CA LEU A 138 -14.09 43.85 31.13
C LEU A 138 -14.64 44.32 29.77
N ASP A 139 -14.05 43.82 28.68
CA ASP A 139 -14.40 44.16 27.31
C ASP A 139 -14.76 42.88 26.51
N GLY A 140 -15.72 42.94 25.57
CA GLY A 140 -16.07 41.83 24.66
C GLY A 140 -17.53 41.34 24.73
N PRO A 141 -17.96 40.48 23.79
CA PRO A 141 -19.36 40.05 23.65
C PRO A 141 -19.89 39.26 24.86
N ASP A 142 -18.99 38.64 25.62
CA ASP A 142 -19.33 37.84 26.80
C ASP A 142 -19.41 38.66 28.10
N PHE A 143 -19.08 39.96 28.05
CA PHE A 143 -19.04 40.82 29.24
C PHE A 143 -20.36 40.81 30.02
N LEU A 144 -21.51 40.68 29.35
CA LEU A 144 -22.87 40.64 29.93
C LEU A 144 -23.51 39.24 29.95
N SER A 145 -22.78 38.20 29.53
CA SER A 145 -23.34 36.86 29.36
C SER A 145 -23.57 36.15 30.70
N THR A 146 -24.74 35.51 30.84
CA THR A 146 -25.01 34.53 31.92
C THR A 146 -24.57 33.11 31.55
N SER A 147 -23.92 32.95 30.38
CA SER A 147 -23.43 31.66 29.90
C SER A 147 -22.25 31.18 30.73
N THR A 148 -22.26 29.88 31.06
CA THR A 148 -21.16 29.20 31.75
C THR A 148 -19.92 29.01 30.85
N PHE A 149 -20.06 29.18 29.54
CA PHE A 149 -18.97 29.08 28.57
C PHE A 149 -18.88 30.35 27.73
N THR A 150 -17.66 30.77 27.39
CA THR A 150 -17.43 31.94 26.53
C THR A 150 -17.93 31.68 25.11
N SER A 151 -18.45 32.72 24.44
CA SER A 151 -18.90 32.66 23.05
C SER A 151 -17.80 32.16 22.10
N VAL A 152 -16.55 32.56 22.32
CA VAL A 152 -15.39 32.13 21.52
C VAL A 152 -15.15 30.62 21.65
N PHE A 153 -15.25 30.06 22.86
CA PHE A 153 -15.10 28.63 23.08
C PHE A 153 -16.25 27.83 22.45
N LEU A 154 -17.49 28.33 22.59
CA LEU A 154 -18.67 27.70 21.98
C LEU A 154 -18.61 27.76 20.44
N GLU A 155 -18.14 28.85 19.86
CA GLU A 155 -17.98 28.99 18.40
C GLU A 155 -16.94 28.00 17.85
N ALA A 156 -15.81 27.84 18.54
CA ALA A 156 -14.78 26.87 18.17
C ALA A 156 -15.36 25.44 18.07
N LEU A 157 -16.25 25.07 19.00
CA LEU A 157 -16.89 23.76 19.07
C LEU A 157 -18.20 23.63 18.25
N ARG A 158 -18.76 24.73 17.75
CA ARG A 158 -20.05 24.73 17.03
C ARG A 158 -20.02 23.77 15.83
N GLY A 159 -21.07 22.96 15.69
CA GLY A 159 -21.23 22.01 14.58
C GLY A 159 -20.51 20.67 14.77
N LEU A 160 -19.71 20.50 15.84
CA LEU A 160 -19.18 19.19 16.22
C LEU A 160 -20.29 18.30 16.79
N GLN A 161 -20.29 17.03 16.40
CA GLN A 161 -21.35 16.09 16.80
C GLN A 161 -21.01 15.29 18.06
N VAL A 162 -19.73 15.14 18.39
CA VAL A 162 -19.25 14.35 19.54
C VAL A 162 -18.14 15.09 20.26
N ILE A 163 -18.16 15.09 21.60
CA ILE A 163 -17.12 15.69 22.46
C ILE A 163 -16.62 14.64 23.44
N ARG A 164 -15.32 14.33 23.42
CA ARG A 164 -14.69 13.37 24.34
C ARG A 164 -14.05 14.07 25.54
N PHE A 165 -14.44 13.68 26.75
CA PHE A 165 -14.11 14.40 27.99
C PHE A 165 -12.94 13.82 28.79
N GLY A 166 -12.17 12.87 28.25
CA GLY A 166 -11.12 12.15 28.99
C GLY A 166 -10.13 13.04 29.76
N PHE A 167 -9.68 14.15 29.16
CA PHE A 167 -8.78 15.12 29.82
C PHE A 167 -9.50 15.90 30.93
N TRP A 168 -10.72 16.38 30.69
CA TRP A 168 -11.50 17.09 31.71
C TRP A 168 -11.88 16.18 32.90
N GLN A 169 -11.93 14.87 32.69
CA GLN A 169 -12.19 13.88 33.74
C GLN A 169 -10.91 13.45 34.47
N GLU A 170 -9.72 13.90 34.06
CA GLU A 170 -8.42 13.44 34.60
C GLU A 170 -8.21 11.91 34.53
N THR A 171 -8.95 11.26 33.62
CA THR A 171 -8.81 9.83 33.29
C THR A 171 -7.80 9.59 32.18
N VAL A 172 -7.29 10.66 31.57
CA VAL A 172 -6.26 10.67 30.53
C VAL A 172 -5.37 11.88 30.84
N ARG A 173 -4.07 11.66 31.10
CA ARG A 173 -3.13 12.77 31.36
C ARG A 173 -2.69 13.46 30.05
N PRO A 174 -2.38 14.78 30.07
CA PRO A 174 -1.66 15.44 28.97
C PRO A 174 -0.21 14.93 28.92
N GLY A 175 0.20 14.36 27.78
CA GLY A 175 1.55 13.82 27.57
C GLY A 175 1.67 12.29 27.71
N ASP A 176 2.77 11.73 27.19
CA ASP A 176 2.90 10.29 26.92
C ASP A 176 3.53 9.47 28.07
N ASP A 177 4.03 10.11 29.11
CA ASP A 177 4.86 9.46 30.12
C ASP A 177 4.19 9.51 31.52
N GLY A 178 3.36 8.51 31.85
CA GLY A 178 3.03 8.19 33.24
C GLY A 178 1.71 7.44 33.49
N PRO A 179 1.70 6.37 34.32
CA PRO A 179 0.48 5.71 34.75
C PRO A 179 -0.14 6.46 35.95
N ALA A 180 -1.07 7.36 35.71
CA ALA A 180 -1.91 7.88 36.79
C ALA A 180 -3.29 8.31 36.27
N ASN A 181 -4.27 7.41 36.39
CA ASN A 181 -5.68 7.78 36.36
C ASN A 181 -6.00 8.48 37.69
N ASN A 182 -6.08 9.81 37.67
CA ASN A 182 -6.28 10.64 38.87
C ASN A 182 -7.77 10.91 39.15
N ALA A 183 -8.65 10.41 38.28
CA ALA A 183 -10.07 10.68 38.37
C ALA A 183 -10.68 10.10 39.66
N PRO A 184 -11.66 10.81 40.25
CA PRO A 184 -12.38 10.33 41.42
C PRO A 184 -13.02 8.95 41.20
N ARG A 185 -12.81 8.03 42.14
CA ARG A 185 -13.44 6.69 42.15
C ARG A 185 -14.66 6.58 43.08
N LEU A 186 -14.93 7.63 43.85
CA LEU A 186 -16.06 7.73 44.78
C LEU A 186 -16.88 8.96 44.45
N TRP A 187 -18.21 8.84 44.42
CA TRP A 187 -19.11 9.92 44.00
C TRP A 187 -18.97 11.21 44.83
N LYS A 188 -18.62 11.03 46.11
CA LYS A 188 -18.38 12.12 47.08
C LYS A 188 -17.09 12.92 46.83
N HIS A 189 -16.19 12.45 45.96
CA HIS A 189 -14.90 13.10 45.64
C HIS A 189 -14.92 13.84 44.29
N ARG A 190 -16.04 13.88 43.58
CA ARG A 190 -16.14 14.55 42.28
C ARG A 190 -16.13 16.08 42.40
N ALA A 191 -15.72 16.77 41.32
CA ALA A 191 -15.90 18.21 41.21
C ALA A 191 -17.39 18.60 41.14
N LEU A 192 -17.75 19.75 41.75
CA LEU A 192 -19.10 20.31 41.74
C LEU A 192 -19.11 21.72 41.12
N PRO A 193 -20.21 22.16 40.46
CA PRO A 193 -20.29 23.48 39.82
C PRO A 193 -20.27 24.69 40.77
N GLU A 194 -20.69 24.52 42.04
CA GLU A 194 -20.87 25.63 42.99
C GLU A 194 -20.19 25.36 44.36
N GLY A 195 -19.34 26.29 44.82
CA GLY A 195 -19.16 26.62 46.24
C GLY A 195 -18.08 25.90 47.09
N PRO A 196 -17.97 26.28 48.39
CA PRO A 196 -16.98 25.78 49.36
C PRO A 196 -17.02 24.26 49.59
N GLN A 197 -18.15 23.61 49.32
CA GLN A 197 -18.35 22.18 49.52
C GLN A 197 -17.50 21.33 48.57
N GLY A 198 -17.31 21.75 47.31
CA GLY A 198 -16.40 21.06 46.37
C GLY A 198 -14.93 21.15 46.81
N HIS A 199 -14.50 22.32 47.30
CA HIS A 199 -13.14 22.52 47.84
C HIS A 199 -12.91 21.82 49.19
N GLN A 200 -13.94 21.68 50.03
CA GLN A 200 -13.89 20.91 51.27
C GLN A 200 -13.84 19.40 51.01
N GLN A 201 -14.58 18.92 50.01
CA GLN A 201 -14.54 17.52 49.57
C GLN A 201 -13.18 17.14 48.95
N TRP A 202 -12.59 18.03 48.13
CA TRP A 202 -11.23 17.84 47.61
C TRP A 202 -10.17 17.85 48.72
N ARG A 203 -10.23 18.83 49.63
CA ARG A 203 -9.29 18.88 50.78
C ARG A 203 -9.40 17.62 51.62
N LYS A 204 -10.62 17.18 51.94
CA LYS A 204 -10.84 15.95 52.70
C LYS A 204 -10.32 14.71 51.97
N ALA A 205 -10.53 14.59 50.67
CA ALA A 205 -9.99 13.49 49.87
C ALA A 205 -8.45 13.48 49.84
N ARG A 206 -7.83 14.65 49.67
CA ARG A 206 -6.36 14.81 49.75
C ARG A 206 -5.83 14.51 51.15
N ASP A 207 -6.51 14.96 52.20
CA ASP A 207 -6.12 14.73 53.59
C ASP A 207 -6.31 13.25 53.97
N ASP A 208 -7.34 12.56 53.47
CA ASP A 208 -7.54 11.11 53.60
C ASP A 208 -6.38 10.33 52.91
N VAL A 209 -5.93 10.78 51.73
CA VAL A 209 -4.75 10.23 51.01
C VAL A 209 -3.46 10.44 51.83
N LEU A 210 -3.26 11.64 52.37
CA LEU A 210 -2.06 12.01 53.16
C LEU A 210 -2.01 11.31 54.53
N THR A 211 -3.16 10.98 55.10
CA THR A 211 -3.29 10.31 56.42
C THR A 211 -3.32 8.78 56.34
N GLY A 212 -3.19 8.21 55.14
CA GLY A 212 -3.11 6.76 54.93
C GLY A 212 -4.46 6.03 54.94
N ALA A 213 -5.57 6.75 54.83
CA ALA A 213 -6.90 6.17 54.72
C ALA A 213 -7.16 5.67 53.27
N ALA A 214 -6.93 4.37 53.07
CA ALA A 214 -7.46 3.46 52.04
C ALA A 214 -7.36 3.77 50.52
N ASP A 215 -7.17 4.99 50.04
CA ASP A 215 -7.03 5.24 48.59
C ASP A 215 -5.88 6.20 48.27
N LYS A 216 -4.71 5.66 47.90
CA LYS A 216 -3.51 6.44 47.54
C LYS A 216 -3.60 7.13 46.17
N THR A 217 -4.76 7.13 45.48
CA THR A 217 -4.83 7.44 44.03
C THR A 217 -5.58 8.72 43.64
N VAL A 218 -6.15 9.48 44.59
CA VAL A 218 -6.89 10.72 44.27
C VAL A 218 -5.98 11.95 44.38
N VAL A 219 -5.73 12.62 43.25
CA VAL A 219 -4.92 13.86 43.23
C VAL A 219 -5.68 15.03 42.59
N ASP A 220 -6.56 14.79 41.60
CA ASP A 220 -7.23 15.88 40.85
C ASP A 220 -8.70 15.52 40.48
N PRO A 221 -9.71 16.31 40.91
CA PRO A 221 -11.11 15.98 40.71
C PRO A 221 -11.65 16.33 39.31
N GLY A 222 -10.83 16.96 38.45
CA GLY A 222 -11.20 17.37 37.10
C GLY A 222 -12.31 18.44 37.05
N VAL A 223 -12.99 18.55 35.91
CA VAL A 223 -14.14 19.45 35.70
C VAL A 223 -15.43 18.78 36.19
N ALA A 224 -16.36 19.57 36.72
CA ALA A 224 -17.65 19.07 37.19
C ALA A 224 -18.46 18.43 36.05
N ILE A 225 -19.06 17.26 36.33
CA ILE A 225 -19.82 16.47 35.33
C ILE A 225 -21.02 17.26 34.82
N GLU A 226 -21.67 18.01 35.71
CA GLU A 226 -22.81 18.85 35.40
C GLU A 226 -22.45 19.90 34.33
N LEU A 227 -21.21 20.42 34.33
CA LEU A 227 -20.72 21.35 33.31
C LEU A 227 -20.44 20.64 31.97
N MET A 228 -19.95 19.40 32.00
CA MET A 228 -19.76 18.59 30.78
C MET A 228 -21.10 18.33 30.08
N VAL A 229 -22.14 17.99 30.85
CA VAL A 229 -23.50 17.77 30.33
C VAL A 229 -24.12 19.10 29.87
N GLU A 230 -23.93 20.19 30.59
CA GLU A 230 -24.38 21.53 30.16
C GLU A 230 -23.74 21.93 28.83
N LEU A 231 -22.44 21.67 28.64
CA LEU A 231 -21.74 21.93 27.38
C LEU A 231 -22.32 21.08 26.23
N ALA A 232 -22.50 19.78 26.47
CA ALA A 232 -23.07 18.84 25.49
C ALA A 232 -24.47 19.28 25.03
N ASN A 233 -25.34 19.65 25.97
CA ASN A 233 -26.68 20.17 25.66
C ASN A 233 -26.62 21.51 24.92
N THR A 234 -25.74 22.42 25.33
CA THR A 234 -25.59 23.75 24.71
C THR A 234 -25.13 23.64 23.25
N LEU A 235 -24.26 22.69 22.94
CA LEU A 235 -23.75 22.45 21.59
C LEU A 235 -24.60 21.46 20.79
N HIS A 236 -25.57 20.80 21.43
CA HIS A 236 -26.30 19.65 20.90
C HIS A 236 -25.35 18.57 20.35
N ALA A 237 -24.31 18.27 21.13
CA ALA A 237 -23.23 17.33 20.79
C ALA A 237 -23.21 16.16 21.78
N SER A 238 -23.09 14.93 21.26
CA SER A 238 -23.09 13.70 22.06
C SER A 238 -21.81 13.58 22.89
N PRO A 239 -21.87 13.43 24.23
CA PRO A 239 -20.68 13.29 25.06
C PRO A 239 -20.08 11.88 24.97
N TRP A 240 -18.75 11.80 24.99
CA TRP A 240 -17.98 10.57 25.18
C TRP A 240 -17.21 10.65 26.49
N PHE A 241 -17.65 9.86 27.47
CA PHE A 241 -17.04 9.78 28.80
C PHE A 241 -16.05 8.62 28.92
N CYS A 242 -14.92 8.91 29.54
CA CYS A 242 -13.87 7.96 29.90
C CYS A 242 -14.01 7.68 31.40
N MET A 243 -14.32 6.44 31.78
CA MET A 243 -14.65 6.08 33.17
C MET A 243 -13.45 5.47 33.90
N PRO A 244 -13.20 5.87 35.17
CA PRO A 244 -12.16 5.24 35.98
C PRO A 244 -12.53 3.79 36.35
N PRO A 245 -11.54 2.97 36.78
CA PRO A 245 -11.84 1.67 37.36
C PRO A 245 -12.64 1.81 38.67
N PRO A 246 -13.43 0.78 39.03
CA PRO A 246 -14.17 0.77 40.29
C PRO A 246 -13.25 0.89 41.51
N SER A 247 -13.75 1.52 42.59
CA SER A 247 -13.02 1.67 43.85
C SER A 247 -12.66 0.30 44.48
N PRO A 248 -11.46 0.10 45.05
CA PRO A 248 -11.10 -1.11 45.79
C PRO A 248 -12.09 -1.47 46.92
N GLU A 249 -12.71 -0.47 47.56
CA GLU A 249 -13.72 -0.66 48.63
C GLU A 249 -15.05 -1.25 48.13
N SER A 250 -15.29 -1.20 46.81
CA SER A 250 -16.50 -1.74 46.17
C SER A 250 -16.34 -3.17 45.65
N VAL A 251 -15.16 -3.78 45.82
CA VAL A 251 -14.81 -5.09 45.25
C VAL A 251 -14.97 -6.21 46.29
N SER A 252 -16.16 -6.35 46.88
CA SER A 252 -16.55 -7.66 47.43
C SER A 252 -17.19 -8.43 46.30
N SER A 253 -16.56 -9.55 45.91
CA SER A 253 -16.98 -10.45 44.85
C SER A 253 -18.47 -10.81 44.95
N THR A 254 -19.33 -10.13 44.18
CA THR A 254 -20.60 -10.58 43.55
C THR A 254 -21.55 -9.42 43.21
N ASP A 255 -21.39 -8.21 43.78
CA ASP A 255 -22.26 -7.05 43.43
C ASP A 255 -21.56 -6.05 42.48
N VAL A 256 -22.17 -5.87 41.31
CA VAL A 256 -21.56 -5.41 40.06
C VAL A 256 -21.73 -3.88 39.83
N PHE A 257 -22.11 -3.11 40.85
CA PHE A 257 -22.48 -1.72 40.68
C PHE A 257 -21.56 -0.78 41.45
N ASP A 258 -20.52 -0.31 40.78
CA ASP A 258 -19.73 0.82 41.25
C ASP A 258 -20.66 2.03 41.44
N ASP A 259 -20.77 2.47 42.69
CA ASP A 259 -21.59 3.61 43.12
C ASP A 259 -21.26 4.87 42.30
N TYR A 260 -19.98 5.07 41.97
CA TYR A 260 -19.54 6.20 41.16
C TYR A 260 -20.11 6.12 39.74
N ASN A 261 -19.85 5.01 39.04
CA ASN A 261 -20.33 4.81 37.67
C ASN A 261 -21.86 4.87 37.57
N SER A 262 -22.56 4.26 38.54
CA SER A 262 -24.03 4.23 38.54
C SER A 262 -24.63 5.62 38.76
N LYS A 263 -24.10 6.41 39.70
CA LYS A 263 -24.56 7.79 39.94
C LYS A 263 -24.17 8.74 38.81
N PHE A 264 -23.01 8.55 38.20
CA PHE A 264 -22.61 9.27 36.99
C PHE A 264 -23.61 9.01 35.86
N ALA A 265 -23.89 7.73 35.58
CA ALA A 265 -24.86 7.33 34.58
C ALA A 265 -26.26 7.89 34.87
N THR A 266 -26.68 7.94 36.14
CA THR A 266 -27.96 8.53 36.54
C THR A 266 -27.99 10.04 36.27
N LEU A 267 -26.96 10.78 36.65
CA LEU A 267 -26.87 12.21 36.38
C LEU A 267 -26.98 12.47 34.87
N VAL A 268 -26.17 11.78 34.05
CA VAL A 268 -26.20 11.92 32.60
C VAL A 268 -27.56 11.52 32.03
N GLY A 269 -28.11 10.36 32.40
CA GLY A 269 -29.37 9.86 31.87
C GLY A 269 -30.58 10.73 32.22
N THR A 270 -30.51 11.53 33.28
CA THR A 270 -31.60 12.41 33.72
C THR A 270 -31.45 13.87 33.26
N THR A 271 -30.27 14.28 32.79
CA THR A 271 -29.98 15.70 32.47
C THR A 271 -29.49 15.95 31.04
N LEU A 272 -28.92 14.95 30.37
CA LEU A 272 -28.55 15.05 28.96
C LEU A 272 -29.79 14.99 28.08
N ASP A 273 -29.83 15.79 27.01
CA ASP A 273 -30.91 15.77 26.02
C ASP A 273 -31.13 14.33 25.50
N PRO A 274 -32.35 13.77 25.60
CA PRO A 274 -32.63 12.38 25.25
C PRO A 274 -32.51 12.08 23.74
N SER A 275 -32.46 13.11 22.89
CA SER A 275 -32.19 12.95 21.45
C SER A 275 -30.72 12.64 21.14
N LEU A 276 -29.81 12.89 22.10
CA LEU A 276 -28.38 12.65 21.95
C LEU A 276 -27.99 11.19 22.23
N GLN A 277 -26.74 10.88 21.90
CA GLN A 277 -26.08 9.63 22.28
C GLN A 277 -25.08 9.90 23.40
N VAL A 278 -24.79 8.90 24.21
CA VAL A 278 -23.68 8.93 25.18
C VAL A 278 -22.75 7.75 24.93
N TYR A 279 -21.49 8.07 24.65
CA TYR A 279 -20.44 7.09 24.49
C TYR A 279 -19.76 6.88 25.83
N VAL A 280 -19.56 5.63 26.22
CA VAL A 280 -18.86 5.28 27.47
C VAL A 280 -17.76 4.28 27.19
N GLU A 281 -16.58 4.52 27.76
CA GLU A 281 -15.47 3.58 27.78
C GLU A 281 -14.87 3.51 29.18
N TRP A 282 -14.17 2.42 29.49
CA TRP A 282 -13.26 2.40 30.63
C TRP A 282 -11.92 3.06 30.25
N SER A 283 -11.18 3.67 31.18
CA SER A 283 -9.82 4.22 30.95
C SER A 283 -8.78 3.77 31.97
N SER A 284 -7.61 3.34 31.47
CA SER A 284 -6.45 2.94 32.29
C SER A 284 -5.59 4.10 32.78
N GLY A 285 -5.83 5.35 32.33
CA GLY A 285 -5.03 6.52 32.70
C GLY A 285 -4.03 6.97 31.64
N THR A 286 -3.60 6.07 30.75
CA THR A 286 -2.58 6.36 29.72
C THR A 286 -3.18 6.90 28.43
N GLY A 287 -4.50 6.76 28.22
CA GLY A 287 -5.15 7.16 26.96
C GLY A 287 -4.74 6.32 25.74
N TYR A 288 -3.94 5.27 25.93
CA TYR A 288 -3.36 4.45 24.86
C TYR A 288 -4.08 3.12 24.64
N ALA A 289 -4.68 2.48 25.66
CA ALA A 289 -5.40 1.22 25.44
C ALA A 289 -6.30 0.88 26.63
N ASN A 290 -7.57 0.57 26.34
CA ASN A 290 -8.63 0.36 27.31
C ASN A 290 -9.36 -0.98 27.08
N TRP A 291 -8.59 -2.05 26.87
CA TRP A 291 -9.10 -3.36 26.47
C TRP A 291 -9.26 -4.35 27.63
N ASP A 292 -9.07 -3.92 28.89
CA ASP A 292 -9.31 -4.77 30.06
C ASP A 292 -10.79 -5.16 30.09
N LYS A 293 -11.05 -6.43 29.77
CA LYS A 293 -12.42 -6.97 29.65
C LYS A 293 -13.19 -6.79 30.94
N THR A 294 -12.61 -7.16 32.07
CA THR A 294 -13.30 -7.19 33.36
C THR A 294 -13.74 -5.78 33.75
N LYS A 295 -12.85 -4.79 33.61
CA LYS A 295 -13.14 -3.39 33.96
C LYS A 295 -14.11 -2.75 32.96
N SER A 296 -13.94 -3.01 31.67
CA SER A 296 -14.85 -2.50 30.63
C SER A 296 -16.27 -3.04 30.83
N LEU A 297 -16.42 -4.35 31.08
CA LEU A 297 -17.72 -4.96 31.34
C LEU A 297 -18.36 -4.45 32.64
N ALA A 298 -17.57 -4.13 33.67
CA ALA A 298 -18.11 -3.52 34.89
C ALA A 298 -18.76 -2.16 34.59
N VAL A 299 -18.08 -1.28 33.86
CA VAL A 299 -18.63 0.02 33.41
C VAL A 299 -19.87 -0.20 32.55
N PHE A 300 -19.79 -1.08 31.55
CA PHE A 300 -20.90 -1.34 30.62
C PHE A 300 -22.15 -1.89 31.32
N ARG A 301 -21.98 -2.80 32.29
CA ARG A 301 -23.10 -3.35 33.06
C ARG A 301 -23.73 -2.30 33.96
N ALA A 302 -22.93 -1.48 34.65
CA ALA A 302 -23.44 -0.40 35.49
C ALA A 302 -24.28 0.61 34.67
N TRP A 303 -23.72 1.11 33.56
CA TRP A 303 -24.42 2.05 32.68
C TRP A 303 -25.67 1.43 32.02
N THR A 304 -25.58 0.20 31.54
CA THR A 304 -26.72 -0.50 30.93
C THR A 304 -27.86 -0.68 31.92
N LYS A 305 -27.56 -1.11 33.16
CA LYS A 305 -28.57 -1.27 34.20
C LYS A 305 -29.22 0.08 34.53
N THR A 306 -28.44 1.11 34.84
CA THR A 306 -28.98 2.43 35.18
C THR A 306 -29.89 2.97 34.09
N PHE A 307 -29.48 2.89 32.82
CA PHE A 307 -30.30 3.38 31.71
C PHE A 307 -31.59 2.56 31.52
N ASN A 308 -31.56 1.25 31.77
CA ASN A 308 -32.76 0.42 31.74
C ASN A 308 -33.71 0.74 32.90
N ASP A 309 -33.19 0.98 34.11
CA ASP A 309 -33.99 1.36 35.28
C ASP A 309 -34.67 2.72 35.09
N LEU A 310 -33.97 3.68 34.49
CA LEU A 310 -34.54 4.99 34.13
C LEU A 310 -35.65 4.85 33.08
N ARG A 311 -35.44 4.03 32.04
CA ARG A 311 -36.48 3.74 31.03
C ARG A 311 -37.68 3.02 31.63
N ALA A 312 -37.46 2.06 32.52
CA ALA A 312 -38.53 1.37 33.25
C ALA A 312 -39.31 2.33 34.16
N SER A 313 -38.68 3.43 34.57
CA SER A 313 -39.30 4.54 35.30
C SER A 313 -39.95 5.58 34.38
N ASN A 314 -40.25 5.23 33.11
CA ASN A 314 -40.85 6.10 32.10
C ASN A 314 -40.04 7.36 31.74
N MET A 315 -38.73 7.37 32.00
CA MET A 315 -37.86 8.47 31.57
C MET A 315 -37.38 8.26 30.13
N SER A 316 -37.43 9.32 29.33
CA SER A 316 -36.70 9.34 28.05
C SER A 316 -35.23 9.59 28.34
N VAL A 317 -34.37 8.68 27.90
CA VAL A 317 -32.92 8.74 28.15
C VAL A 317 -32.15 8.66 26.84
N PRO A 318 -30.95 9.27 26.76
CA PRO A 318 -30.05 9.18 25.61
C PRO A 318 -29.74 7.73 25.19
N ARG A 319 -29.32 7.56 23.93
CA ARG A 319 -28.83 6.26 23.45
C ARG A 319 -27.43 5.98 24.01
N LEU A 320 -27.28 4.86 24.73
CA LEU A 320 -25.99 4.40 25.24
C LEU A 320 -25.18 3.69 24.14
N VAL A 321 -23.90 4.05 24.01
CA VAL A 321 -22.92 3.39 23.12
C VAL A 321 -21.69 2.97 23.93
N ARG A 322 -21.45 1.66 24.03
CA ARG A 322 -20.34 1.08 24.80
C ARG A 322 -19.13 0.89 23.89
N VAL A 323 -18.06 1.63 24.17
CA VAL A 323 -16.86 1.70 23.33
C VAL A 323 -15.68 1.00 23.99
N VAL A 324 -14.99 0.15 23.23
CA VAL A 324 -13.69 -0.41 23.62
C VAL A 324 -12.61 0.25 22.78
N SER A 325 -11.83 1.16 23.37
CA SER A 325 -10.70 1.81 22.71
C SER A 325 -9.42 1.00 22.85
N THR A 326 -8.64 0.91 21.78
CA THR A 326 -7.49 0.01 21.73
C THR A 326 -6.35 0.52 20.84
N THR A 327 -5.14 0.10 21.20
CA THR A 327 -3.97 0.07 20.32
C THR A 327 -3.56 -1.35 19.95
N LYS A 328 -4.17 -2.41 20.47
CA LYS A 328 -3.76 -3.80 20.20
C LYS A 328 -4.34 -4.38 18.90
N PHE A 329 -3.75 -5.47 18.43
CA PHE A 329 -4.27 -6.28 17.32
C PHE A 329 -5.71 -6.71 17.56
N VAL A 330 -6.50 -6.70 16.47
CA VAL A 330 -7.92 -7.07 16.47
C VAL A 330 -8.16 -8.43 17.12
N SER A 331 -7.35 -9.44 16.75
CA SER A 331 -7.49 -10.81 17.24
C SER A 331 -7.42 -10.87 18.77
N GLU A 332 -6.44 -10.19 19.37
CA GLU A 332 -6.27 -10.15 20.83
C GLU A 332 -7.52 -9.64 21.55
N ILE A 333 -8.14 -8.57 21.06
CA ILE A 333 -9.33 -7.99 21.69
C ILE A 333 -10.52 -8.94 21.52
N THR A 334 -10.73 -9.42 20.30
CA THR A 334 -11.88 -10.27 20.01
C THR A 334 -11.81 -11.62 20.72
N ASP A 335 -10.62 -12.20 20.89
CA ASP A 335 -10.43 -13.43 21.65
C ASP A 335 -10.49 -13.18 23.16
N HIS A 336 -9.96 -12.04 23.62
CA HIS A 336 -10.04 -11.66 25.04
C HIS A 336 -11.50 -11.48 25.49
N PHE A 337 -12.32 -10.78 24.71
CA PHE A 337 -13.74 -10.58 25.01
C PHE A 337 -14.58 -11.83 24.74
N GLY A 338 -14.33 -12.59 23.66
CA GLY A 338 -15.06 -13.80 23.33
C GLY A 338 -16.55 -13.53 23.10
N SER A 339 -17.43 -14.30 23.75
CA SER A 339 -18.89 -14.12 23.66
C SER A 339 -19.39 -12.80 24.27
N ASP A 340 -18.59 -12.15 25.14
CA ASP A 340 -18.96 -10.86 25.74
C ASP A 340 -18.87 -9.69 24.74
N LEU A 341 -18.38 -9.92 23.52
CA LEU A 341 -18.40 -8.93 22.42
C LEU A 341 -19.82 -8.41 22.10
N GLN A 342 -20.87 -9.16 22.45
CA GLN A 342 -22.26 -8.69 22.31
C GLN A 342 -22.57 -7.42 23.12
N PHE A 343 -21.77 -7.10 24.15
CA PHE A 343 -21.90 -5.90 24.98
C PHE A 343 -21.08 -4.72 24.45
N VAL A 344 -20.31 -4.90 23.39
CA VAL A 344 -19.54 -3.84 22.72
C VAL A 344 -20.33 -3.32 21.53
N ASP A 345 -20.58 -2.01 21.51
CA ASP A 345 -21.32 -1.35 20.43
C ASP A 345 -20.39 -0.70 19.41
N ALA A 346 -19.15 -0.37 19.78
CA ALA A 346 -18.15 0.23 18.88
C ALA A 346 -16.72 -0.01 19.36
N PHE A 347 -15.75 0.05 18.43
CA PHE A 347 -14.32 0.01 18.74
C PHE A 347 -13.69 1.39 18.51
N GLY A 348 -12.90 1.86 19.46
CA GLY A 348 -12.12 3.08 19.32
C GLY A 348 -10.70 2.76 18.84
N VAL A 349 -10.23 3.42 17.78
CA VAL A 349 -8.85 3.33 17.28
C VAL A 349 -8.21 4.71 17.20
N SER A 350 -6.87 4.73 17.22
CA SER A 350 -6.09 5.92 16.94
C SER A 350 -6.02 6.10 15.41
N ALA A 351 -6.53 7.21 14.88
CA ALA A 351 -6.55 7.47 13.44
C ALA A 351 -5.69 8.70 13.12
N LYS A 352 -4.39 8.49 12.97
CA LYS A 352 -3.43 9.58 12.82
C LYS A 352 -2.78 9.59 11.42
N PHE A 353 -2.24 10.74 11.06
CA PHE A 353 -1.28 10.87 9.96
C PHE A 353 -0.19 11.88 10.35
N GLY A 354 1.01 11.76 9.79
CA GLY A 354 2.16 12.62 10.06
C GLY A 354 3.37 11.85 10.57
N MET A 355 4.33 12.58 11.14
CA MET A 355 5.60 12.03 11.65
C MET A 355 5.45 11.58 13.10
N GLU A 356 5.44 10.26 13.32
CA GLU A 356 5.68 9.61 14.61
C GLU A 356 6.89 8.71 14.45
N THR A 357 7.97 8.97 15.18
CA THR A 357 9.26 8.30 14.90
C THR A 357 9.61 7.19 15.88
N THR A 358 9.03 7.11 17.09
CA THR A 358 9.23 5.99 18.01
C THR A 358 8.13 6.01 19.06
N ASP A 359 7.03 5.31 18.83
CA ASP A 359 6.49 4.48 19.90
C ASP A 359 5.45 3.50 19.35
N VAL A 360 5.55 2.31 19.95
CA VAL A 360 4.64 1.19 19.93
C VAL A 360 4.62 0.32 18.66
N VAL A 361 5.12 -0.89 18.84
CA VAL A 361 4.88 -2.18 18.15
C VAL A 361 3.37 -2.47 17.89
N ASN A 362 2.47 -1.53 18.18
CA ASN A 362 1.03 -1.68 18.13
C ASN A 362 0.27 -0.46 17.53
N ASP A 363 0.91 0.65 17.11
CA ASP A 363 0.17 1.71 16.36
C ASP A 363 0.05 1.31 14.87
N PRO A 364 -1.15 1.07 14.32
CA PRO A 364 -1.32 0.66 12.92
C PRO A 364 -0.80 1.71 11.93
N THR A 365 -0.60 2.97 12.35
CA THR A 365 -0.12 4.08 11.52
C THR A 365 1.37 4.44 11.73
N GLY A 366 2.04 3.84 12.72
CA GLY A 366 3.36 4.27 13.22
C GLY A 366 4.61 3.68 12.54
N GLU A 367 4.47 2.78 11.56
CA GLU A 367 5.61 2.08 10.95
C GLU A 367 6.33 2.89 9.84
N TRP A 368 5.73 3.97 9.34
CA TRP A 368 6.17 4.58 8.07
C TRP A 368 7.51 5.35 8.16
N PHE A 369 7.91 5.80 9.35
CA PHE A 369 9.07 6.69 9.53
C PHE A 369 10.29 6.04 10.20
N GLN A 370 10.24 4.75 10.58
CA GLN A 370 11.36 4.07 11.23
C GLN A 370 12.57 3.86 10.30
N ASP A 371 12.35 3.84 8.97
CA ASP A 371 13.42 3.61 7.97
C ASP A 371 14.19 4.87 7.55
N PHE A 372 13.79 6.05 8.03
CA PHE A 372 14.44 7.31 7.69
C PHE A 372 15.30 7.83 8.86
N ASP A 373 16.62 7.65 8.75
CA ASP A 373 17.65 8.46 9.44
C ASP A 373 17.58 9.94 9.00
N PHE A 374 16.44 10.59 9.21
CA PHE A 374 16.00 11.81 8.53
C PHE A 374 16.90 13.04 8.77
N PRO A 375 17.42 13.30 9.99
CA PRO A 375 18.32 14.44 10.21
C PRO A 375 19.71 14.24 9.58
N LEU A 376 20.17 12.99 9.51
CA LEU A 376 21.48 12.64 8.92
C LEU A 376 21.41 12.60 7.38
N LYS A 377 20.26 12.21 6.81
CA LYS A 377 20.06 12.09 5.36
C LYS A 377 19.47 13.35 4.70
N HIS A 378 18.71 14.19 5.42
CA HIS A 378 17.97 15.34 4.85
C HIS A 378 18.04 16.63 5.69
N PRO A 379 19.24 17.17 6.01
CA PRO A 379 19.37 18.41 6.78
C PRO A 379 18.66 19.63 6.14
N ASN A 380 18.50 19.60 4.81
CA ASN A 380 17.98 20.71 4.01
C ASN A 380 16.51 20.58 3.58
N ILE A 381 15.74 19.63 4.13
CA ILE A 381 14.34 19.47 3.74
C ILE A 381 13.53 20.76 3.94
N THR A 382 12.67 21.09 2.99
CA THR A 382 11.80 22.25 2.97
C THR A 382 10.44 21.97 3.60
N VAL A 383 9.69 23.02 3.94
CA VAL A 383 8.31 22.90 4.46
C VAL A 383 7.38 22.23 3.45
N ASN A 384 7.55 22.48 2.14
CA ASN A 384 6.72 21.87 1.10
C ASN A 384 6.96 20.37 0.98
N GLU A 385 8.23 19.93 1.00
CA GLU A 385 8.55 18.50 0.98
C GLU A 385 7.99 17.78 2.22
N ILE A 386 8.03 18.42 3.40
CA ILE A 386 7.36 17.90 4.61
C ILE A 386 5.85 17.73 4.39
N LEU A 387 5.19 18.71 3.78
CA LEU A 387 3.74 18.65 3.51
C LEU A 387 3.40 17.53 2.52
N ASP A 388 4.23 17.33 1.50
CA ASP A 388 4.07 16.25 0.53
C ASP A 388 4.21 14.88 1.22
N LEU A 389 5.22 14.72 2.09
CA LEU A 389 5.38 13.52 2.92
C LEU A 389 4.20 13.31 3.89
N MET A 390 3.63 14.37 4.45
CA MET A 390 2.46 14.25 5.34
C MET A 390 1.22 13.80 4.57
N ARG A 391 1.01 14.30 3.35
CA ARG A 391 -0.07 13.84 2.47
C ARG A 391 0.15 12.40 2.04
N GLU A 392 1.37 12.03 1.70
CA GLU A 392 1.75 10.65 1.40
C GLU A 392 1.46 9.71 2.58
N ASN A 393 1.85 10.11 3.78
CA ASN A 393 1.55 9.36 5.00
C ASN A 393 0.04 9.23 5.25
N SER A 394 -0.78 10.24 4.90
CA SER A 394 -2.24 10.12 5.02
C SER A 394 -2.83 8.99 4.17
N MET A 395 -2.29 8.76 2.96
CA MET A 395 -2.65 7.64 2.08
C MET A 395 -2.15 6.30 2.64
N HIS A 396 -0.95 6.29 3.25
CA HIS A 396 -0.45 5.10 3.95
C HIS A 396 -1.33 4.74 5.17
N SER A 397 -1.69 5.72 5.99
CA SER A 397 -2.58 5.54 7.13
C SER A 397 -3.96 5.05 6.69
N GLU A 398 -4.50 5.54 5.57
CA GLU A 398 -5.75 5.04 5.01
C GLU A 398 -5.69 3.52 4.74
N GLN A 399 -4.63 3.03 4.08
CA GLN A 399 -4.44 1.61 3.83
C GLN A 399 -4.41 0.79 5.13
N LYS A 400 -3.61 1.23 6.11
CA LYS A 400 -3.45 0.53 7.39
C LYS A 400 -4.76 0.51 8.20
N LEU A 401 -5.47 1.64 8.24
CA LEU A 401 -6.77 1.76 8.91
C LEU A 401 -7.85 0.93 8.19
N ASN A 402 -7.84 0.87 6.85
CA ASN A 402 -8.74 -0.01 6.10
C ASN A 402 -8.52 -1.48 6.48
N THR A 403 -7.27 -1.95 6.46
CA THR A 403 -6.92 -3.31 6.88
C THR A 403 -7.43 -3.61 8.29
N LEU A 404 -7.24 -2.66 9.23
CA LEU A 404 -7.70 -2.79 10.61
C LEU A 404 -9.24 -2.89 10.70
N ILE A 405 -9.96 -1.98 10.03
CA ILE A 405 -11.43 -1.94 10.02
C ILE A 405 -12.01 -3.22 9.42
N GLN A 406 -11.46 -3.70 8.30
CA GLN A 406 -11.90 -4.93 7.65
C GLN A 406 -11.73 -6.13 8.58
N ARG A 407 -10.59 -6.24 9.28
CA ARG A 407 -10.35 -7.28 10.29
C ARG A 407 -11.32 -7.20 11.47
N PHE A 408 -11.57 -6.01 12.00
CA PHE A 408 -12.54 -5.81 13.10
C PHE A 408 -13.92 -6.31 12.71
N ARG A 409 -14.43 -5.85 11.57
CA ARG A 409 -15.77 -6.25 11.08
C ARG A 409 -15.84 -7.74 10.80
N ALA A 410 -14.82 -8.32 10.17
CA ALA A 410 -14.77 -9.74 9.87
C ALA A 410 -14.83 -10.60 11.14
N ILE A 411 -13.95 -10.33 12.11
CA ILE A 411 -13.87 -11.14 13.33
C ILE A 411 -15.10 -10.89 14.21
N TYR A 412 -15.59 -9.65 14.30
CA TYR A 412 -16.81 -9.34 15.03
C TYR A 412 -18.02 -10.09 14.47
N LEU A 413 -18.17 -10.14 13.14
CA LEU A 413 -19.22 -10.93 12.47
C LEU A 413 -19.09 -12.41 12.80
N ILE A 414 -17.89 -12.99 12.71
CA ILE A 414 -17.66 -14.41 13.03
C ILE A 414 -18.04 -14.74 14.48
N LYS A 415 -17.71 -13.86 15.44
CA LYS A 415 -17.92 -14.13 16.87
C LYS A 415 -19.33 -13.80 17.38
N THR A 416 -20.01 -12.84 16.76
CA THR A 416 -21.32 -12.33 17.26
C THR A 416 -22.49 -12.59 16.31
N GLY A 417 -22.23 -12.94 15.05
CA GLY A 417 -23.24 -13.01 14.00
C GLY A 417 -23.74 -11.65 13.51
N ARG A 418 -23.16 -10.54 13.96
CA ARG A 418 -23.57 -9.18 13.56
C ARG A 418 -22.65 -8.64 12.46
N PRO A 419 -23.19 -8.16 11.33
CA PRO A 419 -22.38 -7.79 10.16
C PRO A 419 -21.62 -6.47 10.28
N ASP A 420 -21.96 -5.62 11.25
CA ASP A 420 -21.34 -4.31 11.38
C ASP A 420 -21.09 -3.94 12.85
N VAL A 421 -19.90 -3.41 13.08
CA VAL A 421 -19.50 -2.76 14.32
C VAL A 421 -18.80 -1.45 13.94
N PRO A 422 -19.31 -0.29 14.39
CA PRO A 422 -18.66 0.99 14.16
C PRO A 422 -17.23 1.00 14.70
N VAL A 423 -16.31 1.53 13.89
CA VAL A 423 -14.95 1.86 14.30
C VAL A 423 -14.82 3.37 14.37
N LEU A 424 -14.50 3.90 15.55
CA LEU A 424 -14.46 5.33 15.85
C LEU A 424 -13.01 5.77 16.02
N ALA A 425 -12.67 6.99 15.62
CA ALA A 425 -11.38 7.59 16.00
C ALA A 425 -11.52 8.26 17.36
N TYR A 426 -10.77 7.82 18.37
CA TYR A 426 -10.73 8.50 19.69
C TYR A 426 -9.64 9.58 19.77
N ARG A 427 -8.73 9.60 18.79
CA ARG A 427 -7.62 10.53 18.62
C ARG A 427 -7.26 10.62 17.14
N GLY A 428 -7.97 11.49 16.43
CA GLY A 428 -7.92 11.66 14.98
C GLY A 428 -7.07 12.86 14.52
N GLY A 429 -6.31 12.69 13.45
CA GLY A 429 -5.72 13.80 12.68
C GLY A 429 -4.20 13.86 12.67
N SER A 430 -3.65 15.05 12.43
CA SER A 430 -2.21 15.24 12.28
C SER A 430 -1.46 14.97 13.58
N TRP A 431 -0.43 14.15 13.53
CA TRP A 431 0.52 13.89 14.60
C TRP A 431 1.91 14.28 14.11
N VAL A 432 2.41 15.43 14.55
CA VAL A 432 3.64 16.02 14.01
C VAL A 432 4.60 16.24 15.17
N ASN A 433 5.48 15.25 15.37
CA ASN A 433 6.46 15.28 16.46
C ASN A 433 7.87 14.90 15.99
N ALA A 434 8.85 15.32 16.79
CA ALA A 434 10.27 15.03 16.56
C ALA A 434 10.80 13.90 17.47
N ARG A 435 9.92 12.97 17.90
CA ARG A 435 10.14 12.09 19.06
C ARG A 435 11.45 11.28 19.03
N SER A 436 12.00 10.95 17.86
CA SER A 436 13.20 10.11 17.69
C SER A 436 14.40 10.82 17.12
N PHE A 437 14.30 12.13 16.92
CA PHE A 437 15.43 12.94 16.48
C PHE A 437 16.34 13.33 17.67
N GLY A 438 15.90 13.04 18.90
CA GLY A 438 16.49 13.38 20.18
C GLY A 438 17.78 12.67 20.56
N HIS A 439 18.89 12.93 19.85
CA HIS A 439 20.22 12.61 20.38
C HIS A 439 20.49 13.30 21.74
N ARG A 440 19.79 14.41 22.08
CA ARG A 440 19.93 15.07 23.39
C ARG A 440 19.29 14.35 24.57
N ALA A 441 18.27 13.51 24.36
CA ALA A 441 17.75 12.66 25.43
C ALA A 441 18.83 11.67 25.91
N ALA A 442 19.66 11.17 24.97
CA ALA A 442 20.83 10.36 25.28
C ALA A 442 21.93 11.19 25.99
N VAL A 443 22.19 12.44 25.56
CA VAL A 443 23.16 13.33 26.24
C VAL A 443 22.77 13.61 27.68
N TYR A 444 21.50 13.90 27.96
CA TYR A 444 21.04 14.17 29.33
C TYR A 444 21.25 12.96 30.25
N ASN A 445 20.94 11.75 29.76
CA ASN A 445 21.19 10.50 30.48
C ASN A 445 22.69 10.21 30.66
N ILE A 446 23.51 10.43 29.63
CA ILE A 446 24.98 10.30 29.69
C ILE A 446 25.59 11.32 30.67
N GLN A 447 25.09 12.56 30.67
CA GLN A 447 25.56 13.62 31.53
C GLN A 447 25.16 13.38 33.00
N MET A 448 24.00 12.76 33.24
CA MET A 448 23.66 12.22 34.56
C MET A 448 24.62 11.10 34.99
N CYS A 449 24.94 10.13 34.11
CA CYS A 449 25.89 9.05 34.41
C CYS A 449 27.28 9.59 34.78
N ILE A 450 27.82 10.53 33.99
CA ILE A 450 29.12 11.19 34.25
C ILE A 450 29.07 12.02 35.55
N SER A 451 27.97 12.70 35.82
CA SER A 451 27.83 13.49 37.06
C SER A 451 27.68 12.65 38.33
N ARG A 452 27.37 11.35 38.20
CA ARG A 452 27.09 10.43 39.31
C ARG A 452 28.09 9.28 39.44
N ASP A 453 29.09 9.17 38.56
CA ASP A 453 30.09 8.08 38.52
C ASP A 453 29.48 6.66 38.56
N VAL A 454 28.30 6.45 37.95
CA VAL A 454 27.63 5.14 37.93
C VAL A 454 27.96 4.41 36.62
N PHE A 455 28.73 3.32 36.70
CA PHE A 455 28.98 2.40 35.59
C PHE A 455 28.84 0.93 36.05
N PRO A 456 28.22 0.04 35.26
CA PRO A 456 27.59 0.29 33.96
C PRO A 456 26.24 1.04 34.06
N CYS A 457 25.92 1.86 33.07
CA CYS A 457 24.63 2.55 32.98
C CYS A 457 23.62 1.71 32.18
N GLU A 458 22.61 1.15 32.86
CA GLU A 458 21.44 0.59 32.20
C GLU A 458 20.50 1.71 31.76
N THR A 459 20.34 1.91 30.45
CA THR A 459 19.25 2.75 29.93
C THR A 459 18.06 1.85 29.60
N THR A 460 16.86 2.26 30.00
CA THR A 460 15.63 1.45 29.85
C THR A 460 15.14 1.34 28.39
N TYR A 461 15.84 1.99 27.45
CA TYR A 461 15.45 2.12 26.05
C TYR A 461 16.59 1.71 25.11
N GLY A 462 16.97 0.43 25.09
CA GLY A 462 17.60 -0.25 23.95
C GLY A 462 18.91 0.27 23.32
N TYR A 463 19.42 1.42 23.73
CA TYR A 463 20.70 1.95 23.26
C TYR A 463 21.80 1.37 24.16
N GLY A 464 22.75 0.66 23.54
CA GLY A 464 23.64 -0.31 24.16
C GLY A 464 24.36 0.12 25.44
N VAL A 465 24.77 -0.89 26.22
CA VAL A 465 25.55 -0.74 27.46
C VAL A 465 26.86 -0.02 27.13
N LEU A 466 27.08 1.13 27.76
CA LEU A 466 28.36 1.83 27.69
C LEU A 466 29.33 1.16 28.69
N ASP A 467 30.16 0.25 28.20
CA ASP A 467 31.22 -0.39 28.97
C ASP A 467 32.49 0.49 28.97
N GLY A 468 32.71 1.22 30.06
CA GLY A 468 33.98 1.87 30.40
C GLY A 468 34.01 3.41 30.28
N PRO A 469 35.03 4.06 30.89
CA PRO A 469 35.18 5.51 30.88
C PRO A 469 35.62 6.00 29.49
N LEU A 470 34.67 6.39 28.64
CA LEU A 470 34.95 7.04 27.37
C LEU A 470 35.42 8.49 27.58
N THR A 471 36.42 8.91 26.80
CA THR A 471 36.91 10.30 26.78
C THR A 471 35.83 11.25 26.27
N ALA A 472 35.33 12.11 27.16
CA ALA A 472 34.13 12.93 27.01
C ALA A 472 34.10 13.96 25.85
N SER A 473 35.11 14.09 24.98
CA SER A 473 35.18 15.21 24.04
C SER A 473 34.61 14.94 22.64
N THR A 474 34.75 13.73 22.08
CA THR A 474 34.26 13.43 20.72
C THR A 474 32.75 13.15 20.70
N THR A 475 32.21 12.50 21.73
CA THR A 475 30.78 12.18 21.84
C THR A 475 29.90 13.42 22.11
N LEU A 476 30.41 14.43 22.84
CA LEU A 476 29.69 15.67 23.13
C LEU A 476 29.56 16.60 21.92
N VAL A 477 30.59 16.66 21.06
CA VAL A 477 30.60 17.51 19.86
C VAL A 477 29.62 17.00 18.80
N THR A 478 29.58 15.68 18.57
CA THR A 478 28.61 15.06 17.65
C THR A 478 27.17 15.22 18.16
N ALA A 479 26.95 15.11 19.47
CA ALA A 479 25.62 15.23 20.04
C ALA A 479 25.10 16.69 20.11
N THR A 480 25.98 17.69 20.19
CA THR A 480 25.59 19.11 20.11
C THR A 480 25.24 19.55 18.69
N ALA A 481 25.95 19.06 17.67
CA ALA A 481 25.62 19.30 16.26
C ALA A 481 24.27 18.68 15.84
N ASN A 482 24.00 17.44 16.25
CA ASN A 482 22.73 16.75 15.94
C ASN A 482 21.52 17.46 16.57
N ALA A 483 21.71 18.11 17.72
CA ALA A 483 20.64 18.82 18.38
C ALA A 483 20.24 20.15 17.71
N ALA A 484 21.17 20.84 17.07
CA ALA A 484 20.84 22.06 16.31
C ALA A 484 20.00 21.71 15.07
N LEU A 485 20.31 20.59 14.41
CA LEU A 485 19.53 20.04 13.30
C LEU A 485 18.13 19.60 13.75
N GLU A 486 18.03 18.97 14.91
CA GLU A 486 16.75 18.60 15.54
C GLU A 486 15.85 19.82 15.79
N LEU A 487 16.38 20.88 16.40
CA LEU A 487 15.63 22.13 16.63
C LEU A 487 15.18 22.80 15.32
N GLN A 488 16.03 22.75 14.28
CA GLN A 488 15.67 23.27 12.95
C GLN A 488 14.57 22.44 12.30
N LEU A 489 14.59 21.11 12.44
CA LEU A 489 13.54 20.22 11.96
C LEU A 489 12.23 20.47 12.71
N GLU A 490 12.25 20.56 14.05
CA GLU A 490 11.09 20.92 14.86
C GLU A 490 10.44 22.22 14.40
N GLN A 491 11.24 23.26 14.13
CA GLN A 491 10.72 24.52 13.62
C GLN A 491 10.06 24.39 12.23
N LYS A 492 10.64 23.58 11.33
CA LYS A 492 10.05 23.30 10.01
C LYS A 492 8.73 22.52 10.12
N LEU A 493 8.64 21.58 11.06
CA LEU A 493 7.42 20.82 11.37
C LEU A 493 6.30 21.73 11.89
N ILE A 494 6.63 22.66 12.79
CA ILE A 494 5.69 23.70 13.26
C ILE A 494 5.21 24.56 12.08
N ASN A 495 6.13 24.97 11.21
CA ASN A 495 5.79 25.77 10.03
C ASN A 495 4.89 25.00 9.05
N ALA A 496 5.12 23.70 8.86
CA ALA A 496 4.24 22.84 8.06
C ALA A 496 2.84 22.73 8.67
N SER A 497 2.73 22.55 10.00
CA SER A 497 1.45 22.52 10.73
C SER A 497 0.64 23.82 10.57
N ARG A 498 1.33 24.96 10.47
CA ARG A 498 0.72 26.30 10.27
C ARG A 498 0.48 26.66 8.80
N HIS A 499 0.99 25.86 7.86
CA HIS A 499 0.91 26.19 6.44
C HIS A 499 -0.53 26.05 5.90
N PRO A 500 -1.00 26.93 4.98
CA PRO A 500 -2.36 26.83 4.42
C PRO A 500 -2.70 25.49 3.76
N ARG A 501 -1.72 24.83 3.11
CA ARG A 501 -1.90 23.48 2.52
C ARG A 501 -2.31 22.42 3.55
N MET A 502 -2.01 22.61 4.84
CA MET A 502 -2.46 21.71 5.91
C MET A 502 -3.98 21.61 5.98
N THR A 503 -4.72 22.65 5.59
CA THR A 503 -6.18 22.59 5.50
C THR A 503 -6.63 21.51 4.51
N GLY A 504 -6.03 21.47 3.33
CA GLY A 504 -6.34 20.46 2.31
C GLY A 504 -5.95 19.05 2.74
N ILE A 505 -4.76 18.86 3.30
CA ILE A 505 -4.26 17.56 3.76
C ILE A 505 -5.13 16.99 4.88
N TYR A 506 -5.54 17.83 5.85
CA TYR A 506 -6.40 17.38 6.95
C TYR A 506 -7.81 17.03 6.46
N MET A 507 -8.38 17.80 5.52
CA MET A 507 -9.67 17.46 4.89
C MET A 507 -9.59 16.15 4.10
N ASP A 508 -8.52 15.95 3.34
CA ASP A 508 -8.24 14.71 2.60
C ASP A 508 -8.23 13.51 3.55
N PHE A 509 -7.56 13.61 4.70
CA PHE A 509 -7.54 12.53 5.69
C PHE A 509 -8.91 12.22 6.31
N ILE A 510 -9.72 13.25 6.66
CA ILE A 510 -11.08 13.04 7.15
C ILE A 510 -11.93 12.32 6.09
N GLU A 511 -11.79 12.72 4.82
CA GLU A 511 -12.53 12.08 3.73
C GLU A 511 -12.09 10.62 3.50
N ARG A 512 -10.79 10.33 3.58
CA ARG A 512 -10.26 8.96 3.54
C ARG A 512 -10.82 8.10 4.67
N TRP A 513 -10.83 8.62 5.91
CA TRP A 513 -11.44 7.95 7.06
C TRP A 513 -12.90 7.60 6.82
N ARG A 514 -13.69 8.53 6.27
CA ARG A 514 -15.09 8.27 5.92
C ARG A 514 -15.22 7.17 4.86
N ARG A 515 -14.39 7.19 3.80
CA ARG A 515 -14.48 6.24 2.67
C ARG A 515 -14.11 4.81 3.03
N ILE A 516 -13.20 4.60 3.98
CA ILE A 516 -12.90 3.26 4.52
C ILE A 516 -13.99 2.76 5.50
N GLY A 517 -15.08 3.53 5.66
CA GLY A 517 -16.20 3.20 6.52
C GLY A 517 -15.94 3.48 8.00
N GLY A 518 -15.03 4.41 8.30
CA GLY A 518 -14.81 4.93 9.63
C GLY A 518 -16.03 5.72 10.14
N GLY A 519 -16.33 5.58 11.43
CA GLY A 519 -17.44 6.24 12.10
C GLY A 519 -17.05 7.61 12.65
N VAL A 520 -17.50 7.92 13.88
CA VAL A 520 -17.18 9.19 14.57
C VAL A 520 -15.67 9.45 14.54
N PHE A 521 -15.28 10.64 14.07
CA PHE A 521 -13.90 11.10 14.05
C PHE A 521 -13.68 12.15 15.13
N VAL A 522 -13.22 11.72 16.32
CA VAL A 522 -12.82 12.65 17.38
C VAL A 522 -11.39 13.07 17.13
N THR A 523 -11.14 14.36 16.91
CA THR A 523 -9.79 14.89 16.73
C THR A 523 -8.95 14.70 17.98
N SER A 524 -7.64 14.89 17.88
CA SER A 524 -6.78 15.17 19.03
C SER A 524 -7.21 16.45 19.78
N GLU A 525 -6.46 16.84 20.82
CA GLU A 525 -6.74 17.98 21.70
C GLU A 525 -7.22 19.22 20.93
N LEU A 526 -8.30 19.84 21.40
CA LEU A 526 -8.85 21.05 20.78
C LEU A 526 -7.80 22.17 20.68
N TYR A 527 -6.98 22.29 21.72
CA TYR A 527 -5.94 23.30 21.84
C TYR A 527 -4.67 22.66 22.38
N LYS A 528 -3.56 22.80 21.64
CA LYS A 528 -2.21 22.47 22.12
C LYS A 528 -1.22 23.43 21.45
N PRO A 529 -0.46 24.23 22.20
CA PRO A 529 0.52 25.13 21.60
C PRO A 529 1.65 24.33 20.97
N ALA A 530 2.13 24.82 19.83
CA ALA A 530 3.34 24.30 19.20
C ALA A 530 4.57 24.82 19.95
N GLY A 531 5.43 23.93 20.43
CA GLY A 531 6.65 24.28 21.15
C GLY A 531 7.88 23.63 20.52
N ILE A 532 9.04 24.25 20.69
CA ILE A 532 10.33 23.60 20.42
C ILE A 532 10.79 22.98 21.73
N CYS A 533 11.23 21.72 21.70
CA CYS A 533 11.71 21.03 22.89
C CYS A 533 13.10 21.55 23.30
N PRO A 534 13.26 22.20 24.47
CA PRO A 534 14.56 22.75 24.87
C PRO A 534 15.66 21.69 24.97
N THR A 535 15.28 20.44 25.29
CA THR A 535 16.18 19.30 25.49
C THR A 535 16.14 18.26 24.38
N GLY A 536 15.36 18.45 23.30
CA GLY A 536 15.06 17.39 22.32
C GLY A 536 14.28 16.22 22.94
N GLY A 537 13.39 15.59 22.16
CA GLY A 537 12.58 14.45 22.60
C GLY A 537 11.29 14.74 23.39
N LYS A 538 10.36 13.78 23.27
CA LYS A 538 8.97 13.63 23.80
C LYS A 538 8.16 14.92 24.13
N ASP A 539 7.11 15.13 23.34
CA ASP A 539 5.89 15.92 23.63
C ASP A 539 5.74 17.39 23.18
N CYS A 540 6.75 18.05 22.61
CA CYS A 540 6.59 19.43 22.08
C CYS A 540 5.85 19.53 20.72
N ALA A 541 5.34 18.39 20.24
CA ALA A 541 4.55 18.25 19.02
C ALA A 541 3.31 19.15 18.96
N ASN A 542 3.04 19.74 17.79
CA ASN A 542 1.73 20.34 17.50
C ASN A 542 0.74 19.27 17.01
N ASN A 543 0.06 18.65 17.96
CA ASN A 543 -1.05 17.74 17.70
C ASN A 543 -2.41 18.39 18.01
N GLY A 544 -2.42 19.65 18.43
CA GLY A 544 -3.66 20.38 18.70
C GLY A 544 -4.40 20.70 17.41
N LEU A 545 -5.73 20.74 17.47
CA LEU A 545 -6.54 21.32 16.40
C LEU A 545 -6.23 22.82 16.26
N MET A 546 -5.99 23.51 17.37
CA MET A 546 -5.60 24.92 17.40
C MET A 546 -4.38 25.20 18.29
N GLU A 547 -3.63 26.27 17.97
CA GLU A 547 -2.54 26.81 18.79
C GLU A 547 -2.93 28.08 19.57
N SER A 548 -4.09 28.66 19.27
CA SER A 548 -4.74 29.81 19.92
C SER A 548 -6.25 29.60 19.80
N LEU A 549 -7.08 30.31 20.56
CA LEU A 549 -8.55 30.29 20.35
C LEU A 549 -8.99 31.02 19.05
N SER A 550 -8.06 31.26 18.12
CA SER A 550 -8.28 31.87 16.81
C SER A 550 -8.05 30.86 15.67
N ASP A 551 -8.43 31.24 14.45
CA ASP A 551 -8.43 30.38 13.25
C ASP A 551 -7.09 29.65 13.03
N SER A 552 -7.15 28.34 12.77
CA SER A 552 -6.00 27.48 12.47
C SER A 552 -6.27 26.67 11.20
N PRO A 553 -5.24 26.28 10.42
CA PRO A 553 -5.46 25.48 9.22
C PRO A 553 -6.24 24.19 9.45
N LYS A 554 -6.04 23.53 10.59
CA LYS A 554 -6.70 22.27 10.96
C LYS A 554 -8.14 22.50 11.45
N LEU A 555 -8.41 23.54 12.25
CA LEU A 555 -9.78 23.91 12.61
C LEU A 555 -10.56 24.29 11.35
N ARG A 556 -9.97 25.09 10.47
CA ARG A 556 -10.57 25.48 9.20
C ARG A 556 -10.89 24.25 8.34
N ALA A 557 -10.01 23.23 8.33
CA ALA A 557 -10.28 21.96 7.66
C ALA A 557 -11.54 21.27 8.19
N VAL A 558 -11.64 21.13 9.52
CA VAL A 558 -12.81 20.51 10.17
C VAL A 558 -14.09 21.30 9.86
N LYS A 559 -14.05 22.62 9.98
CA LYS A 559 -15.21 23.49 9.68
C LYS A 559 -15.60 23.44 8.20
N ASN A 560 -14.63 23.49 7.29
CA ASN A 560 -14.85 23.35 5.86
C ASN A 560 -15.50 22.01 5.51
N TYR A 561 -15.00 20.92 6.12
CA TYR A 561 -15.57 19.58 5.93
C TYR A 561 -17.03 19.50 6.42
N ILE A 562 -17.31 20.02 7.63
CA ILE A 562 -18.68 20.08 8.18
C ILE A 562 -19.62 20.90 7.27
N ASN A 563 -19.11 21.98 6.68
CA ASN A 563 -19.88 22.85 5.80
C ASN A 563 -19.96 22.35 4.35
N GLY A 564 -19.41 21.17 4.03
CA GLY A 564 -19.47 20.59 2.69
C GLY A 564 -18.63 21.32 1.63
N VAL A 565 -17.56 22.02 2.05
CA VAL A 565 -16.62 22.64 1.13
C VAL A 565 -15.87 21.54 0.35
N PRO A 566 -15.79 21.60 -0.99
CA PRO A 566 -15.05 20.62 -1.78
C PRO A 566 -13.57 20.53 -1.38
N LEU A 567 -12.97 19.36 -1.61
CA LEU A 567 -11.53 19.20 -1.47
C LEU A 567 -10.79 20.08 -2.48
N ILE A 568 -9.70 20.71 -2.02
CA ILE A 568 -8.86 21.61 -2.83
C ILE A 568 -7.79 20.82 -3.60
N GLU A 569 -7.32 19.74 -2.99
CA GLU A 569 -6.25 18.89 -3.49
C GLU A 569 -6.84 17.70 -4.28
N PRO A 570 -6.20 17.24 -5.38
CA PRO A 570 -6.65 16.07 -6.11
C PRO A 570 -6.85 14.86 -5.18
N PHE A 571 -7.94 14.13 -5.30
CA PHE A 571 -8.25 13.01 -4.41
C PHE A 571 -8.17 11.67 -5.15
N THR A 572 -8.65 11.65 -6.38
CA THR A 572 -8.65 10.54 -7.32
C THR A 572 -7.85 10.90 -8.57
N SER A 573 -7.49 9.91 -9.38
CA SER A 573 -6.85 10.17 -10.68
C SER A 573 -7.73 10.98 -11.64
N ALA A 574 -9.05 11.01 -11.45
CA ALA A 574 -9.95 11.85 -12.24
C ALA A 574 -9.75 13.36 -11.96
N ASP A 575 -9.17 13.71 -10.81
CA ASP A 575 -8.87 15.10 -10.44
C ASP A 575 -7.54 15.59 -11.04
N LEU A 576 -6.76 14.70 -11.66
CA LEU A 576 -5.48 15.04 -12.28
C LEU A 576 -5.68 15.55 -13.71
N HIS A 577 -4.92 16.59 -14.08
CA HIS A 577 -4.86 17.05 -15.45
C HIS A 577 -4.14 16.01 -16.33
N GLN A 578 -4.81 15.56 -17.38
CA GLN A 578 -4.17 14.74 -18.42
C GLN A 578 -3.36 15.64 -19.34
N GLU A 579 -2.07 15.36 -19.50
CA GLU A 579 -1.25 16.01 -20.52
C GLU A 579 -1.77 15.64 -21.91
N ALA A 580 -1.99 16.66 -22.75
CA ALA A 580 -2.39 16.45 -24.13
C ALA A 580 -1.21 15.89 -24.94
N GLU A 581 -1.46 14.85 -25.74
CA GLU A 581 -0.45 14.35 -26.68
C GLU A 581 -0.19 15.40 -27.76
N VAL A 582 1.10 15.69 -27.99
CA VAL A 582 1.52 16.58 -29.08
C VAL A 582 1.55 15.77 -30.37
N PRO A 583 0.67 16.05 -31.34
CA PRO A 583 0.67 15.33 -32.61
C PRO A 583 1.93 15.67 -33.42
N CYS A 584 2.41 14.69 -34.18
CA CYS A 584 3.60 14.86 -35.02
C CYS A 584 3.28 15.62 -36.30
N SER A 585 4.21 16.50 -36.69
CA SER A 585 4.16 17.25 -37.93
C SER A 585 5.55 17.25 -38.59
N PRO A 586 5.77 16.51 -39.69
CA PRO A 586 4.78 15.72 -40.45
C PRO A 586 4.30 14.47 -39.69
N ALA A 587 3.19 13.88 -40.14
CA ALA A 587 2.69 12.61 -39.61
C ALA A 587 3.66 11.45 -39.93
N CYS A 588 3.77 10.50 -39.01
CA CYS A 588 4.69 9.37 -39.14
C CYS A 588 4.07 8.28 -40.02
N VAL A 589 4.74 7.92 -41.13
CA VAL A 589 4.27 6.87 -42.05
C VAL A 589 4.75 5.49 -41.59
N HIS A 590 6.05 5.36 -41.30
CA HIS A 590 6.66 4.15 -40.75
C HIS A 590 7.40 4.45 -39.45
N GLY A 591 6.67 5.07 -38.51
CA GLY A 591 7.23 5.46 -37.22
C GLY A 591 6.15 5.68 -36.18
N THR A 592 6.60 5.81 -34.94
CA THR A 592 5.77 6.12 -33.79
C THR A 592 5.88 7.62 -33.50
N CYS A 593 4.74 8.29 -33.29
CA CYS A 593 4.75 9.69 -32.92
C CYS A 593 5.13 9.87 -31.45
N TRP A 594 6.09 10.76 -31.16
CA TRP A 594 6.52 11.06 -29.81
C TRP A 594 6.89 12.54 -29.68
N GLN A 595 6.18 13.25 -28.78
CA GLN A 595 6.44 14.68 -28.48
C GLN A 595 6.58 15.58 -29.73
N GLY A 596 5.74 15.37 -30.74
CA GLY A 596 5.74 16.17 -31.97
C GLY A 596 6.74 15.74 -33.05
N ALA A 597 7.58 14.73 -32.80
CA ALA A 597 8.54 14.18 -33.75
C ALA A 597 8.32 12.67 -34.00
N CYS A 598 8.68 12.21 -35.19
CA CYS A 598 8.58 10.80 -35.54
C CYS A 598 9.83 10.02 -35.12
N GLU A 599 9.63 8.92 -34.41
CA GLU A 599 10.65 7.90 -34.20
C GLU A 599 10.44 6.75 -35.20
N CYS A 600 11.37 6.61 -36.14
CA CYS A 600 11.22 5.70 -37.27
C CYS A 600 11.46 4.24 -36.89
N TRP A 601 10.62 3.37 -37.44
CA TRP A 601 10.80 1.93 -37.35
C TRP A 601 12.06 1.50 -38.11
N ARG A 602 12.61 0.32 -37.78
CA ARG A 602 13.83 -0.20 -38.40
C ARG A 602 13.66 -0.29 -39.92
N GLY A 603 14.65 0.21 -40.65
CA GLY A 603 14.64 0.31 -42.10
C GLY A 603 14.03 1.58 -42.67
N PHE A 604 13.65 2.54 -41.82
CA PHE A 604 13.19 3.86 -42.25
C PHE A 604 13.92 5.01 -41.53
N ALA A 605 13.99 6.15 -42.20
CA ALA A 605 14.57 7.40 -41.71
C ALA A 605 13.82 8.63 -42.26
N GLY A 606 14.29 9.82 -41.89
CA GLY A 606 13.71 11.11 -42.28
C GLY A 606 12.56 11.56 -41.37
N ALA A 607 12.15 12.83 -41.50
CA ALA A 607 11.19 13.46 -40.58
C ALA A 607 9.79 12.82 -40.59
N SER A 608 9.38 12.19 -41.69
CA SER A 608 8.12 11.44 -41.84
C SER A 608 8.28 9.91 -41.81
N CYS A 609 9.51 9.42 -41.61
CA CYS A 609 9.85 7.99 -41.67
C CYS A 609 9.47 7.32 -42.99
N THR A 610 9.86 7.94 -44.11
CA THR A 610 9.58 7.44 -45.48
C THR A 610 10.84 7.10 -46.26
N GLU A 611 12.02 7.50 -45.78
CA GLU A 611 13.29 7.21 -46.45
C GLU A 611 13.71 5.78 -46.09
N VAL A 612 13.84 4.91 -47.09
CA VAL A 612 14.25 3.52 -46.86
C VAL A 612 15.76 3.46 -46.59
N VAL A 613 16.13 2.81 -45.50
CA VAL A 613 17.53 2.58 -45.08
C VAL A 613 17.76 1.11 -44.76
N PRO A 614 19.03 0.63 -44.73
CA PRO A 614 19.31 -0.74 -44.36
C PRO A 614 18.77 -1.11 -42.96
N ARG A 615 18.17 -2.30 -42.81
CA ARG A 615 17.70 -2.81 -41.51
C ARG A 615 18.43 -4.09 -41.06
N PRO A 616 18.46 -4.41 -39.75
CA PRO A 616 19.31 -5.48 -39.22
C PRO A 616 19.03 -6.88 -39.77
N ASN A 617 17.78 -7.19 -40.11
CA ASN A 617 17.36 -8.48 -40.68
C ASN A 617 17.25 -8.49 -42.22
N GLN A 618 17.91 -7.55 -42.90
CA GLN A 618 17.84 -7.45 -44.37
C GLN A 618 18.76 -8.43 -45.11
N CYS A 619 19.73 -9.06 -44.43
CA CYS A 619 20.59 -10.06 -45.06
C CYS A 619 19.78 -11.29 -45.51
N GLU A 620 20.24 -12.00 -46.55
CA GLU A 620 19.49 -13.11 -47.16
C GLU A 620 19.64 -14.44 -46.38
N HIS A 621 19.37 -14.43 -45.07
CA HIS A 621 19.33 -15.65 -44.26
C HIS A 621 17.92 -16.24 -44.15
N ASP A 622 17.82 -17.49 -43.68
CA ASP A 622 16.56 -18.25 -43.54
C ASP A 622 16.21 -18.57 -42.08
N ILE A 623 16.70 -17.77 -41.12
CA ILE A 623 16.44 -17.99 -39.69
C ILE A 623 15.31 -17.08 -39.20
N GLY A 624 14.30 -17.69 -38.58
CA GLY A 624 13.25 -17.01 -37.84
C GLY A 624 13.20 -17.43 -36.37
N MET A 625 12.31 -16.81 -35.61
CA MET A 625 12.18 -17.01 -34.18
C MET A 625 10.71 -17.16 -33.76
N ASN A 626 10.38 -18.20 -32.99
CA ASN A 626 9.16 -18.21 -32.19
C ASN A 626 9.38 -17.31 -30.96
N VAL A 627 8.54 -16.30 -30.79
CA VAL A 627 8.62 -15.42 -29.61
C VAL A 627 8.06 -16.12 -28.37
N GLY A 628 8.71 -15.93 -27.23
CA GLY A 628 8.35 -16.58 -25.97
C GLY A 628 6.97 -16.18 -25.44
N GLY A 629 6.29 -17.11 -24.78
CA GLY A 629 4.99 -16.86 -24.15
C GLY A 629 5.03 -15.82 -23.02
N ILE A 630 3.87 -15.18 -22.80
CA ILE A 630 3.70 -14.15 -21.78
C ILE A 630 3.03 -14.75 -20.53
N SER A 631 3.70 -14.65 -19.40
CA SER A 631 3.20 -15.00 -18.05
C SER A 631 3.92 -14.17 -16.98
N ASP A 632 3.44 -14.23 -15.73
CA ASP A 632 4.09 -13.53 -14.62
C ASP A 632 5.48 -14.09 -14.31
N TRP A 633 5.81 -15.29 -14.80
CA TRP A 633 7.11 -15.95 -14.67
C TRP A 633 7.95 -15.98 -15.95
N SER A 634 7.58 -15.19 -16.98
CA SER A 634 8.41 -15.03 -18.18
C SER A 634 9.70 -14.26 -17.85
N THR A 635 10.85 -14.85 -18.15
CA THR A 635 12.17 -14.18 -18.05
C THR A 635 12.49 -13.28 -19.24
N GLU A 636 11.56 -13.17 -20.18
CA GLU A 636 11.66 -12.29 -21.34
C GLU A 636 10.98 -10.96 -21.05
N TRP A 637 11.74 -9.87 -21.06
CA TRP A 637 11.23 -8.52 -20.80
C TRP A 637 10.51 -7.98 -22.03
N THR A 638 9.35 -8.54 -22.39
CA THR A 638 8.64 -8.16 -23.63
C THR A 638 8.09 -6.74 -23.56
N PHE A 639 7.29 -6.44 -22.52
CA PHE A 639 6.58 -5.18 -22.36
C PHE A 639 7.20 -4.32 -21.26
N VAL A 640 7.23 -3.00 -21.45
CA VAL A 640 7.62 -2.05 -20.38
C VAL A 640 6.54 -1.89 -19.31
N ASP A 641 5.28 -2.22 -19.63
CA ASP A 641 4.20 -2.38 -18.67
C ASP A 641 4.08 -3.86 -18.26
N VAL A 642 4.68 -4.22 -17.13
CA VAL A 642 4.69 -5.62 -16.64
C VAL A 642 3.31 -6.08 -16.21
N PHE A 643 2.35 -5.17 -16.03
CA PHE A 643 0.96 -5.54 -15.72
C PHE A 643 0.31 -6.33 -16.86
N LYS A 644 0.79 -6.16 -18.10
CA LYS A 644 0.34 -6.94 -19.26
C LYS A 644 0.73 -8.41 -19.22
N ALA A 645 1.66 -8.78 -18.34
CA ALA A 645 2.02 -10.16 -18.06
C ALA A 645 1.42 -10.66 -16.73
N SER A 646 0.53 -9.89 -16.10
CA SER A 646 0.00 -10.22 -14.78
C SER A 646 -0.92 -11.44 -14.81
N ARG A 647 -0.89 -12.24 -13.74
CA ARG A 647 -1.78 -13.38 -13.57
C ARG A 647 -3.26 -12.95 -13.48
N ASP A 648 -4.17 -13.90 -13.59
CA ASP A 648 -5.54 -13.71 -13.15
C ASP A 648 -5.63 -13.31 -11.68
N TRP A 649 -6.75 -12.64 -11.37
CA TRP A 649 -7.05 -12.19 -10.04
C TRP A 649 -7.17 -13.34 -9.05
N ILE A 650 -6.48 -13.19 -7.93
CA ILE A 650 -6.36 -14.16 -6.87
C ILE A 650 -7.23 -13.68 -5.71
N PRO A 651 -8.37 -14.33 -5.43
CA PRO A 651 -9.25 -13.92 -4.36
C PRO A 651 -8.57 -14.16 -3.01
N GLN A 652 -8.55 -13.14 -2.17
CA GLN A 652 -7.85 -13.11 -0.88
C GLN A 652 -8.82 -12.56 0.19
N ASP A 653 -8.41 -12.67 1.45
CA ASP A 653 -9.10 -12.00 2.57
C ASP A 653 -8.09 -11.38 3.55
N PHE A 654 -8.55 -10.59 4.52
CA PHE A 654 -7.69 -9.93 5.50
C PHE A 654 -7.35 -10.78 6.73
N THR A 655 -7.94 -11.97 6.90
CA THR A 655 -7.96 -12.72 8.17
C THR A 655 -7.34 -14.11 8.13
N SER A 656 -7.48 -14.86 7.04
CA SER A 656 -7.14 -16.29 6.95
C SER A 656 -5.74 -16.53 6.41
N PHE A 657 -5.12 -15.52 5.78
CA PHE A 657 -3.86 -15.65 5.02
C PHE A 657 -3.90 -16.74 3.93
N THR A 658 -5.10 -17.23 3.57
CA THR A 658 -5.28 -18.22 2.50
C THR A 658 -4.82 -17.61 1.19
N TRP A 659 -3.98 -18.35 0.45
CA TRP A 659 -3.44 -17.88 -0.82
C TRP A 659 -4.52 -17.58 -1.87
N ALA A 660 -5.51 -18.46 -1.99
CA ALA A 660 -6.68 -18.24 -2.85
C ALA A 660 -7.92 -18.72 -2.09
N THR A 661 -8.80 -17.79 -1.69
CA THR A 661 -9.98 -18.09 -0.87
C THR A 661 -11.10 -18.78 -1.66
N GLY A 662 -11.04 -18.74 -3.00
CA GLY A 662 -12.11 -19.25 -3.88
C GLY A 662 -13.38 -18.40 -3.92
N ILE A 663 -13.44 -17.30 -3.14
CA ILE A 663 -14.60 -16.42 -3.11
C ILE A 663 -14.71 -15.73 -4.48
N PRO A 664 -15.87 -15.79 -5.17
CA PRO A 664 -16.06 -15.13 -6.45
C PRO A 664 -15.77 -13.62 -6.39
N ILE A 665 -15.15 -13.12 -7.45
CA ILE A 665 -14.83 -11.70 -7.63
C ILE A 665 -15.87 -11.09 -8.58
N GLU A 666 -16.43 -9.95 -8.21
CA GLU A 666 -17.31 -9.18 -9.10
C GLU A 666 -16.44 -8.36 -10.05
N LEU A 667 -16.44 -8.74 -11.33
CA LEU A 667 -15.60 -8.16 -12.38
C LEU A 667 -16.48 -7.34 -13.32
N GLY A 668 -16.00 -6.16 -13.71
CA GLY A 668 -16.60 -5.32 -14.74
C GLY A 668 -15.92 -5.50 -16.09
N ASP A 669 -16.08 -4.50 -16.94
CA ASP A 669 -15.43 -4.45 -18.25
C ASP A 669 -13.90 -4.59 -18.13
N ASN A 670 -13.30 -5.29 -19.10
CA ASN A 670 -11.85 -5.56 -19.18
C ASN A 670 -11.26 -6.31 -17.96
N ASP A 671 -12.06 -7.06 -17.20
CA ASP A 671 -11.61 -7.90 -16.08
C ASP A 671 -11.03 -7.10 -14.90
N TYR A 672 -11.61 -5.97 -14.52
CA TYR A 672 -11.25 -5.25 -13.29
C TYR A 672 -12.30 -5.45 -12.18
N PRO A 673 -11.90 -5.59 -10.90
CA PRO A 673 -12.85 -5.74 -9.79
C PRO A 673 -13.67 -4.46 -9.56
N THR A 674 -14.99 -4.56 -9.68
CA THR A 674 -15.92 -3.43 -9.48
C THR A 674 -16.41 -3.32 -8.04
N ARG A 675 -16.35 -4.41 -7.28
CA ARG A 675 -16.78 -4.46 -5.88
C ARG A 675 -15.99 -5.52 -5.11
N LEU A 676 -15.72 -5.24 -3.83
CA LEU A 676 -15.20 -6.21 -2.87
C LEU A 676 -16.16 -6.32 -1.69
N LYS A 677 -16.44 -7.55 -1.23
CA LYS A 677 -17.23 -7.81 -0.03
C LYS A 677 -16.45 -7.43 1.24
N PRO A 678 -17.11 -7.24 2.40
CA PRO A 678 -16.40 -7.13 3.68
C PRO A 678 -15.41 -8.28 3.84
N ASN A 679 -14.22 -7.98 4.34
CA ASN A 679 -13.08 -8.90 4.46
C ASN A 679 -12.46 -9.41 3.14
N GLN A 680 -13.02 -9.09 1.96
CA GLN A 680 -12.47 -9.54 0.68
C GLN A 680 -11.43 -8.54 0.17
N ARG A 681 -10.33 -9.08 -0.35
CA ARG A 681 -9.35 -8.34 -1.16
C ARG A 681 -8.94 -9.21 -2.35
N VAL A 682 -8.25 -8.65 -3.31
CA VAL A 682 -7.89 -9.40 -4.51
C VAL A 682 -6.52 -8.97 -4.99
N GLY A 683 -5.68 -9.92 -5.36
CA GLY A 683 -4.32 -9.61 -5.83
C GLY A 683 -3.98 -10.23 -7.16
N THR A 684 -2.93 -9.73 -7.81
CA THR A 684 -2.35 -10.34 -8.99
C THR A 684 -0.83 -10.23 -8.96
N MET A 685 -0.15 -11.24 -9.50
CA MET A 685 1.31 -11.32 -9.53
C MET A 685 1.86 -10.92 -10.90
N MET A 686 3.07 -10.37 -10.86
CA MET A 686 3.93 -10.09 -12.00
C MET A 686 5.39 -10.32 -11.58
N ILE A 687 6.27 -10.55 -12.56
CA ILE A 687 7.71 -10.76 -12.38
C ILE A 687 8.07 -11.78 -11.26
N ARG A 688 7.31 -12.87 -11.17
CA ARG A 688 7.39 -13.90 -10.13
C ARG A 688 8.36 -15.01 -10.51
N ASP A 689 9.22 -15.42 -9.58
CA ASP A 689 10.17 -16.54 -9.74
C ASP A 689 11.09 -16.39 -10.96
N LEU A 690 11.56 -15.16 -11.20
CA LEU A 690 12.51 -14.84 -12.28
C LEU A 690 13.98 -15.03 -11.87
N TYR A 691 14.28 -15.47 -10.64
CA TYR A 691 15.64 -15.75 -10.16
C TYR A 691 16.59 -14.54 -10.29
N GLY A 692 16.08 -13.33 -10.02
CA GLY A 692 16.82 -12.09 -10.16
C GLY A 692 16.83 -11.48 -11.57
N HIS A 693 16.25 -12.15 -12.57
CA HIS A 693 16.19 -11.67 -13.96
C HIS A 693 15.05 -10.68 -14.22
N ALA A 694 14.90 -9.68 -13.36
CA ALA A 694 14.02 -8.53 -13.59
C ALA A 694 14.84 -7.24 -13.47
N PRO A 695 14.44 -6.12 -14.11
CA PRO A 695 15.11 -4.84 -13.90
C PRO A 695 14.96 -4.38 -12.45
N ALA A 696 16.06 -3.99 -11.80
CA ALA A 696 16.03 -3.37 -10.49
C ALA A 696 15.76 -1.87 -10.62
N GLY A 697 15.11 -1.26 -9.62
CA GLY A 697 14.88 0.18 -9.57
C GLY A 697 13.45 0.55 -9.22
N VAL A 698 13.08 1.80 -9.53
CA VAL A 698 11.76 2.35 -9.20
C VAL A 698 10.77 2.09 -10.34
N TYR A 699 9.81 1.21 -10.07
CA TYR A 699 8.65 0.97 -10.93
C TYR A 699 7.58 2.01 -10.65
N VAL A 700 6.91 2.49 -11.68
CA VAL A 700 5.79 3.43 -11.52
C VAL A 700 4.48 2.70 -11.75
N VAL A 701 3.64 2.67 -10.71
CA VAL A 701 2.27 2.15 -10.81
C VAL A 701 1.33 3.33 -11.05
N THR A 702 0.52 3.28 -12.10
CA THR A 702 -0.56 4.25 -12.33
C THR A 702 -1.91 3.55 -12.40
N TYR A 703 -2.98 4.18 -11.94
CA TYR A 703 -4.33 3.61 -11.97
C TYR A 703 -5.42 4.68 -12.01
N ASP A 704 -6.56 4.31 -12.60
CA ASP A 704 -7.79 5.10 -12.60
C ASP A 704 -8.72 4.64 -11.47
N GLY A 705 -9.45 5.57 -10.85
CA GLY A 705 -10.52 5.28 -9.89
C GLY A 705 -10.18 5.55 -8.42
N ASP A 706 -11.15 5.28 -7.54
CA ASP A 706 -11.04 5.42 -6.09
C ASP A 706 -10.91 4.05 -5.40
N GLY A 707 -9.78 3.83 -4.72
CA GLY A 707 -9.51 2.58 -4.03
C GLY A 707 -8.16 2.59 -3.32
N ILE A 708 -7.81 1.43 -2.77
CA ILE A 708 -6.50 1.18 -2.13
C ILE A 708 -5.80 0.07 -2.88
N LEU A 709 -4.58 0.36 -3.34
CA LEU A 709 -3.68 -0.61 -3.93
C LEU A 709 -2.44 -0.77 -3.05
N SER A 710 -1.99 -2.01 -2.91
CA SER A 710 -0.90 -2.39 -2.02
C SER A 710 0.05 -3.35 -2.74
N PRO A 711 1.24 -2.88 -3.16
CA PRO A 711 2.29 -3.78 -3.61
C PRO A 711 2.93 -4.46 -2.40
N ILE A 712 3.03 -5.78 -2.44
CA ILE A 712 3.66 -6.62 -1.42
C ILE A 712 4.54 -7.68 -2.11
N MET A 713 5.49 -8.24 -1.37
CA MET A 713 6.46 -9.34 -1.68
C MET A 713 7.83 -8.94 -1.14
N SER A 714 8.79 -9.88 -1.08
CA SER A 714 10.13 -9.62 -0.52
C SER A 714 11.00 -8.69 -1.37
N ASP A 715 10.73 -8.58 -2.68
CA ASP A 715 11.50 -7.71 -3.59
C ASP A 715 11.06 -6.24 -3.50
N ILE A 716 9.89 -5.95 -2.92
CA ILE A 716 9.40 -4.59 -2.68
C ILE A 716 10.14 -4.00 -1.48
N LYS A 717 10.96 -2.96 -1.71
CA LYS A 717 11.81 -2.35 -0.67
C LYS A 717 11.20 -1.11 -0.06
N SER A 718 10.63 -0.25 -0.89
CA SER A 718 9.94 0.95 -0.46
C SER A 718 8.82 1.30 -1.43
N VAL A 719 7.82 2.03 -0.95
CA VAL A 719 6.65 2.41 -1.77
C VAL A 719 6.28 3.85 -1.44
N ARG A 720 6.39 4.74 -2.42
CA ARG A 720 5.90 6.11 -2.32
C ARG A 720 4.52 6.27 -2.92
N ARG A 721 3.61 6.95 -2.22
CA ARG A 721 2.18 7.04 -2.61
C ARG A 721 1.80 8.41 -3.12
N GLY A 722 1.05 8.39 -4.20
CA GLY A 722 0.37 9.54 -4.79
C GLY A 722 -1.07 9.18 -5.16
N VAL A 723 -1.81 10.20 -5.58
CA VAL A 723 -3.17 10.03 -6.10
C VAL A 723 -3.10 9.39 -7.48
N GLY A 724 -3.71 8.21 -7.66
CA GLY A 724 -3.66 7.48 -8.93
C GLY A 724 -2.27 6.98 -9.33
N ARG A 725 -1.27 7.09 -8.45
CA ARG A 725 0.14 6.81 -8.75
C ARG A 725 0.90 6.27 -7.54
N MET A 726 1.81 5.33 -7.73
CA MET A 726 2.79 4.91 -6.73
C MET A 726 4.18 4.73 -7.36
N GLU A 727 5.22 5.06 -6.62
CA GLU A 727 6.60 4.68 -6.96
C GLU A 727 6.99 3.50 -6.08
N VAL A 728 7.45 2.42 -6.69
CA VAL A 728 7.72 1.15 -6.01
C VAL A 728 9.17 0.76 -6.27
N GLU A 729 10.01 0.81 -5.23
CA GLU A 729 11.39 0.37 -5.32
C GLU A 729 11.43 -1.16 -5.28
N VAL A 730 11.93 -1.76 -6.36
CA VAL A 730 12.02 -3.21 -6.54
C VAL A 730 13.49 -3.61 -6.63
N GLN A 731 13.90 -4.53 -5.77
CA GLN A 731 15.20 -5.19 -5.84
C GLN A 731 14.96 -6.70 -6.02
N PRO A 732 15.08 -7.21 -7.26
CA PRO A 732 14.86 -8.60 -7.60
C PRO A 732 15.74 -9.56 -6.79
N SER A 733 15.17 -10.68 -6.37
CA SER A 733 15.90 -11.69 -5.60
C SER A 733 15.55 -13.13 -5.99
N THR A 734 16.26 -14.08 -5.39
CA THR A 734 16.00 -15.53 -5.50
C THR A 734 15.31 -16.09 -4.27
N VAL A 735 14.96 -15.25 -3.29
CA VAL A 735 14.34 -15.71 -2.04
C VAL A 735 12.91 -16.18 -2.27
N PHE A 736 12.37 -16.96 -1.35
CA PHE A 736 10.95 -17.32 -1.36
C PHE A 736 10.07 -16.05 -1.29
N ASN A 737 8.92 -16.06 -1.98
CA ASN A 737 8.02 -14.90 -2.12
C ASN A 737 8.67 -13.64 -2.77
N ASN A 738 9.59 -13.84 -3.72
CA ASN A 738 10.12 -12.79 -4.60
C ASN A 738 9.07 -12.30 -5.64
N GLY A 739 9.40 -11.26 -6.39
CA GLY A 739 8.57 -10.67 -7.44
C GLY A 739 7.66 -9.54 -6.94
N PHE A 740 6.56 -9.30 -7.65
CA PHE A 740 5.66 -8.18 -7.39
C PHE A 740 4.22 -8.67 -7.29
N PHE A 741 3.60 -8.53 -6.12
CA PHE A 741 2.19 -8.88 -5.91
C PHE A 741 1.39 -7.63 -5.58
N LEU A 742 0.52 -7.21 -6.49
CA LEU A 742 -0.32 -6.03 -6.33
C LEU A 742 -1.69 -6.44 -5.81
N VAL A 743 -2.10 -5.90 -4.66
CA VAL A 743 -3.38 -6.21 -4.01
C VAL A 743 -4.30 -4.99 -4.03
N ILE A 744 -5.51 -5.15 -4.53
CA ILE A 744 -6.61 -4.20 -4.35
C ILE A 744 -7.29 -4.54 -3.02
N GLU A 745 -7.15 -3.65 -2.04
CA GLU A 745 -7.74 -3.77 -0.70
C GLU A 745 -9.11 -3.09 -0.59
N ARG A 746 -9.39 -2.13 -1.49
CA ARG A 746 -10.67 -1.44 -1.62
C ARG A 746 -10.83 -0.95 -3.05
N THR A 747 -12.05 -1.02 -3.58
CA THR A 747 -12.46 -0.39 -4.85
C THR A 747 -13.84 0.24 -4.64
N ASN A 748 -14.04 1.46 -5.11
CA ASN A 748 -15.32 2.16 -5.01
C ASN A 748 -16.23 1.74 -6.18
N PRO A 749 -17.42 1.14 -5.95
CA PRO A 749 -18.29 0.71 -7.04
C PRO A 749 -18.80 1.83 -7.95
N ALA A 750 -18.79 3.09 -7.49
CA ALA A 750 -19.16 4.24 -8.31
C ALA A 750 -18.02 4.77 -9.20
N ASP A 751 -16.77 4.44 -8.84
CA ASP A 751 -15.56 4.80 -9.59
C ASP A 751 -14.47 3.73 -9.34
N PRO A 752 -14.63 2.53 -9.96
CA PRO A 752 -13.81 1.38 -9.61
C PRO A 752 -12.38 1.53 -10.11
N ILE A 753 -11.46 0.92 -9.37
CA ILE A 753 -10.06 0.78 -9.77
C ILE A 753 -9.97 0.07 -11.13
N ARG A 754 -9.34 0.72 -12.10
CA ARG A 754 -9.16 0.22 -13.47
C ARG A 754 -7.90 0.80 -14.12
N ASN A 755 -7.59 0.35 -15.34
CA ASN A 755 -6.46 0.83 -16.14
C ASN A 755 -5.12 0.84 -15.37
N ILE A 756 -4.92 -0.15 -14.50
CA ILE A 756 -3.67 -0.32 -13.77
C ILE A 756 -2.54 -0.57 -14.78
N ARG A 757 -1.46 0.17 -14.63
CA ARG A 757 -0.18 -0.02 -15.34
C ARG A 757 0.93 -0.12 -14.31
N VAL A 758 1.88 -1.02 -14.53
CA VAL A 758 3.08 -1.16 -13.70
C VAL A 758 4.28 -1.03 -14.62
N ILE A 759 4.82 0.18 -14.68
CA ILE A 759 5.82 0.57 -15.66
C ILE A 759 7.23 0.34 -15.10
N MET A 760 8.07 -0.35 -15.88
CA MET A 760 9.48 -0.57 -15.57
C MET A 760 10.25 0.74 -15.38
N PRO A 761 11.37 0.72 -14.63
CA PRO A 761 12.19 1.91 -14.40
C PRO A 761 12.61 2.60 -15.71
N GLY A 762 12.42 3.92 -15.79
CA GLY A 762 12.83 4.75 -16.93
C GLY A 762 11.80 4.90 -18.06
N PHE A 763 10.62 4.26 -17.98
CA PHE A 763 9.64 4.26 -19.09
C PHE A 763 8.31 4.99 -18.83
N GLU A 764 8.12 5.64 -17.67
CA GLU A 764 6.84 6.26 -17.24
C GLU A 764 6.19 7.11 -18.35
N HIS A 765 6.91 8.06 -18.93
CA HIS A 765 6.36 8.96 -19.93
C HIS A 765 6.18 8.31 -21.32
N ARG A 766 6.85 7.18 -21.59
CA ARG A 766 6.92 6.57 -22.93
C ARG A 766 6.09 5.33 -23.11
N ALA A 767 5.73 4.64 -22.03
CA ALA A 767 5.08 3.32 -22.09
C ALA A 767 3.81 3.28 -22.95
N LYS A 768 3.06 4.39 -23.01
CA LYS A 768 1.87 4.50 -23.87
C LYS A 768 2.22 4.46 -25.36
N SER A 769 3.29 5.15 -25.75
CA SER A 769 3.73 5.22 -27.14
C SER A 769 4.62 4.06 -27.52
N PHE A 770 5.43 3.50 -26.61
CA PHE A 770 6.40 2.43 -26.87
C PHE A 770 6.22 1.28 -25.87
N PRO A 771 5.42 0.26 -26.23
CA PRO A 771 5.03 -0.80 -25.30
C PRO A 771 6.13 -1.86 -25.13
N PHE A 772 7.03 -2.03 -26.10
CA PHE A 772 8.06 -3.07 -26.07
C PHE A 772 9.33 -2.60 -25.37
N HIS A 773 9.95 -3.51 -24.62
CA HIS A 773 11.23 -3.20 -24.00
C HIS A 773 12.35 -3.15 -25.06
N PRO A 774 13.24 -2.15 -25.02
CA PRO A 774 14.37 -1.99 -25.95
C PRO A 774 15.25 -3.23 -26.13
N TRP A 775 15.62 -3.85 -25.01
CA TRP A 775 16.46 -5.05 -25.04
C TRP A 775 15.76 -6.27 -25.64
N TYR A 776 14.43 -6.34 -25.51
CA TYR A 776 13.67 -7.36 -26.20
C TYR A 776 13.74 -7.14 -27.71
N LEU A 777 13.51 -5.91 -28.18
CA LEU A 777 13.65 -5.57 -29.61
C LEU A 777 15.04 -5.90 -30.15
N GLN A 778 16.11 -5.50 -29.45
CA GLN A 778 17.48 -5.83 -29.83
C GLN A 778 17.75 -7.34 -29.89
N SER A 779 17.08 -8.13 -29.05
CA SER A 779 17.26 -9.59 -29.02
C SER A 779 16.63 -10.34 -30.19
N ILE A 780 15.72 -9.70 -30.91
CA ILE A 780 14.99 -10.33 -32.02
C ILE A 780 15.08 -9.58 -33.35
N GLU A 781 15.62 -8.36 -33.39
CA GLU A 781 15.66 -7.52 -34.60
C GLU A 781 16.47 -8.11 -35.76
N HIS A 782 17.29 -9.13 -35.51
CA HIS A 782 18.10 -9.81 -36.52
C HIS A 782 17.37 -10.96 -37.21
N TYR A 783 16.23 -11.43 -36.69
CA TYR A 783 15.50 -12.53 -37.30
C TYR A 783 14.65 -12.05 -38.47
N ARG A 784 14.65 -12.85 -39.54
CA ARG A 784 13.89 -12.54 -40.76
C ARG A 784 12.38 -12.61 -40.53
N ALA A 785 11.95 -13.58 -39.73
CA ALA A 785 10.54 -13.83 -39.46
C ALA A 785 10.30 -14.11 -37.97
N LEU A 786 9.14 -13.69 -37.47
CA LEU A 786 8.71 -13.94 -36.10
C LEU A 786 7.42 -14.76 -36.09
N ARG A 787 7.43 -15.92 -35.42
CA ARG A 787 6.25 -16.76 -35.24
C ARG A 787 5.60 -16.50 -33.89
N PHE A 788 4.32 -16.16 -33.93
CA PHE A 788 3.54 -15.72 -32.76
C PHE A 788 2.74 -16.86 -32.09
N MET A 789 3.22 -18.10 -32.14
CA MET A 789 2.49 -19.28 -31.65
C MET A 789 2.17 -19.20 -30.15
N ASP A 790 3.15 -18.87 -29.31
CA ASP A 790 2.91 -18.73 -27.86
C ASP A 790 2.14 -17.44 -27.55
N TRP A 791 2.35 -16.38 -28.33
CA TRP A 791 1.61 -15.12 -28.19
C TRP A 791 0.14 -15.25 -28.55
N SER A 792 -0.23 -16.09 -29.51
CA SER A 792 -1.64 -16.44 -29.82
C SER A 792 -2.17 -17.57 -28.95
N ARG A 793 -1.29 -18.18 -28.13
CA ARG A 793 -1.58 -19.36 -27.31
C ARG A 793 -2.18 -20.51 -28.11
N ALA A 794 -1.69 -20.73 -29.33
CA ALA A 794 -2.27 -21.66 -30.30
C ALA A 794 -2.49 -23.10 -29.76
N ASN A 795 -1.74 -23.52 -28.74
CA ASN A 795 -1.87 -24.84 -28.09
C ASN A 795 -3.13 -24.98 -27.22
N VAL A 796 -3.69 -23.88 -26.71
CA VAL A 796 -4.79 -23.86 -25.73
C VAL A 796 -5.87 -22.79 -26.00
N GLN A 797 -5.76 -22.06 -27.11
CA GLN A 797 -6.68 -20.99 -27.51
C GLN A 797 -8.13 -21.50 -27.59
N GLN A 798 -9.11 -20.71 -27.17
CA GLN A 798 -10.52 -21.16 -27.14
C GLN A 798 -11.48 -20.28 -27.94
N SER A 799 -11.18 -18.99 -28.14
CA SER A 799 -12.07 -18.11 -28.88
C SER A 799 -11.71 -18.10 -30.38
N GLY A 800 -12.68 -18.52 -31.20
CA GLY A 800 -12.59 -18.53 -32.66
C GLY A 800 -13.38 -17.41 -33.35
N SER A 801 -13.94 -16.46 -32.60
CA SER A 801 -14.80 -15.40 -33.13
C SER A 801 -14.15 -14.02 -32.93
N TRP A 802 -14.30 -13.12 -33.90
CA TRP A 802 -13.61 -11.82 -33.88
C TRP A 802 -13.93 -10.97 -32.65
N ALA A 803 -15.17 -11.03 -32.16
CA ALA A 803 -15.64 -10.22 -31.04
C ALA A 803 -15.00 -10.58 -29.69
N HIS A 804 -14.56 -11.83 -29.50
CA HIS A 804 -14.07 -12.38 -28.24
C HIS A 804 -12.52 -12.44 -28.14
N ARG A 805 -11.80 -12.02 -29.18
CA ARG A 805 -10.34 -11.96 -29.17
C ARG A 805 -9.80 -11.00 -28.10
N THR A 806 -8.55 -11.18 -27.68
CA THR A 806 -7.84 -10.19 -26.85
C THR A 806 -7.70 -8.85 -27.57
N LYS A 807 -7.89 -7.74 -26.83
CA LYS A 807 -7.73 -6.35 -27.28
C LYS A 807 -6.59 -5.66 -26.54
N VAL A 808 -6.05 -4.60 -27.14
CA VAL A 808 -4.90 -3.82 -26.58
C VAL A 808 -5.20 -3.25 -25.19
N ASN A 809 -6.46 -2.91 -24.92
CA ASN A 809 -6.89 -2.36 -23.64
C ASN A 809 -7.25 -3.44 -22.59
N ASP A 810 -7.17 -4.73 -22.91
CA ASP A 810 -7.38 -5.78 -21.93
C ASP A 810 -6.32 -5.72 -20.83
N ARG A 811 -6.74 -6.10 -19.62
CA ARG A 811 -5.92 -6.02 -18.41
C ARG A 811 -4.56 -6.71 -18.54
N THR A 812 -4.56 -7.91 -19.10
CA THR A 812 -3.37 -8.75 -19.24
C THR A 812 -3.47 -9.62 -20.48
N TYR A 813 -2.32 -10.01 -21.02
CA TYR A 813 -2.16 -10.94 -22.14
C TYR A 813 -1.67 -12.30 -21.65
N ALA A 814 -1.30 -12.42 -20.37
CA ALA A 814 -1.07 -13.71 -19.77
C ALA A 814 -2.43 -14.45 -19.71
N GLY A 815 -2.48 -15.61 -20.35
CA GLY A 815 -3.54 -16.59 -20.07
C GLY A 815 -3.00 -17.53 -19.01
N ASP A 816 -3.64 -17.60 -17.85
CA ASP A 816 -3.36 -18.69 -16.92
C ASP A 816 -4.52 -19.67 -16.86
N ILE A 817 -4.14 -20.91 -16.61
CA ILE A 817 -5.00 -22.01 -16.27
C ILE A 817 -5.54 -21.66 -14.88
N GLN A 818 -6.86 -21.63 -14.75
CA GLN A 818 -7.50 -21.67 -13.44
C GLN A 818 -6.72 -22.51 -12.44
N TYR A 819 -6.54 -21.97 -11.25
CA TYR A 819 -6.21 -22.71 -10.05
C TYR A 819 -6.84 -24.11 -10.08
N ASN A 820 -6.02 -25.13 -10.31
CA ASN A 820 -6.29 -26.42 -9.69
C ASN A 820 -6.21 -26.12 -8.18
N MET A 821 -7.35 -25.82 -7.58
CA MET A 821 -7.53 -26.17 -6.18
C MET A 821 -7.18 -27.66 -6.10
N GLU A 822 -6.22 -28.01 -5.26
CA GLU A 822 -5.98 -29.40 -4.88
C GLU A 822 -7.35 -30.08 -4.64
N PRO A 823 -7.62 -31.23 -5.28
CA PRO A 823 -8.86 -31.97 -5.06
C PRO A 823 -8.80 -32.61 -3.68
N ASP A 824 -9.22 -31.86 -2.67
CA ASP A 824 -10.17 -32.42 -1.72
C ASP A 824 -11.36 -32.89 -2.57
N GLY A 825 -11.39 -34.19 -2.88
CA GLY A 825 -12.33 -34.80 -3.82
C GLY A 825 -13.79 -34.83 -3.38
N THR A 826 -14.33 -33.74 -2.80
CA THR A 826 -15.70 -33.74 -2.27
C THR A 826 -16.63 -32.62 -2.72
N THR A 827 -16.22 -31.63 -3.51
CA THR A 827 -17.18 -30.64 -4.05
C THR A 827 -16.96 -30.28 -5.51
N GLY A 828 -17.84 -30.79 -6.37
CA GLY A 828 -17.95 -30.36 -7.76
C GLY A 828 -18.55 -28.96 -7.83
N ASN A 829 -17.71 -27.94 -7.89
CA ASN A 829 -18.13 -26.60 -8.30
C ASN A 829 -17.41 -26.24 -9.60
N SER A 830 -18.23 -26.02 -10.62
CA SER A 830 -17.86 -25.55 -11.97
C SER A 830 -17.11 -24.23 -11.89
N THR A 831 -15.82 -24.28 -12.17
CA THR A 831 -14.95 -23.12 -12.28
C THR A 831 -15.14 -22.49 -13.68
N VAL A 832 -15.58 -21.23 -13.76
CA VAL A 832 -15.70 -20.48 -15.04
C VAL A 832 -14.31 -20.14 -15.56
N LYS A 833 -13.79 -20.92 -16.51
CA LYS A 833 -12.46 -20.68 -17.10
C LYS A 833 -12.56 -19.50 -18.05
N ILE A 834 -12.03 -18.34 -17.63
CA ILE A 834 -11.85 -17.21 -18.54
C ILE A 834 -10.52 -17.43 -19.24
N TRP A 835 -10.56 -18.01 -20.44
CA TRP A 835 -9.36 -18.18 -21.26
C TRP A 835 -9.12 -16.88 -22.04
N ARG A 836 -7.92 -16.32 -21.89
CA ARG A 836 -7.44 -15.26 -22.78
C ARG A 836 -6.70 -15.86 -23.96
N ASP A 837 -6.87 -15.25 -25.12
CA ASP A 837 -6.27 -15.67 -26.39
C ASP A 837 -4.83 -15.15 -26.57
N GLY A 838 -4.18 -14.69 -25.49
CA GLY A 838 -2.80 -14.21 -25.51
C GLY A 838 -2.67 -12.74 -25.92
N VAL A 839 -1.58 -12.38 -26.60
CA VAL A 839 -1.27 -11.00 -27.04
C VAL A 839 -2.18 -10.58 -28.22
N PRO A 840 -2.73 -9.36 -28.22
CA PRO A 840 -3.53 -8.84 -29.34
C PRO A 840 -2.80 -8.84 -30.68
N ILE A 841 -3.52 -9.14 -31.76
CA ILE A 841 -3.00 -9.16 -33.14
C ILE A 841 -2.41 -7.79 -33.52
N GLU A 842 -3.02 -6.70 -33.04
CA GLU A 842 -2.53 -5.33 -33.23
C GLU A 842 -1.08 -5.16 -32.71
N LEU A 843 -0.74 -5.78 -31.58
CA LEU A 843 0.62 -5.73 -31.03
C LEU A 843 1.59 -6.67 -31.74
N MET A 844 1.12 -7.82 -32.24
CA MET A 844 1.95 -8.70 -33.09
C MET A 844 2.35 -7.98 -34.39
N VAL A 845 1.39 -7.33 -35.06
CA VAL A 845 1.67 -6.51 -36.26
C VAL A 845 2.58 -5.33 -35.93
N ARG A 846 2.34 -4.67 -34.80
CA ARG A 846 3.18 -3.56 -34.33
C ARG A 846 4.64 -3.99 -34.13
N LEU A 847 4.89 -5.15 -33.50
CA LEU A 847 6.25 -5.67 -33.35
C LEU A 847 6.92 -5.89 -34.70
N ALA A 848 6.22 -6.57 -35.62
CA ALA A 848 6.71 -6.82 -36.98
C ALA A 848 7.01 -5.53 -37.74
N ASN A 849 6.19 -4.49 -37.57
CA ASN A 849 6.41 -3.16 -38.12
C ASN A 849 7.68 -2.50 -37.57
N GLU A 850 7.83 -2.48 -36.25
CA GLU A 850 8.92 -1.80 -35.55
C GLU A 850 10.29 -2.38 -35.93
N ILE A 851 10.43 -3.71 -36.04
CA ILE A 851 11.72 -4.35 -36.36
C ILE A 851 11.87 -4.69 -37.85
N GLY A 852 10.77 -4.72 -38.61
CA GLY A 852 10.77 -5.10 -40.02
C GLY A 852 10.90 -6.60 -40.29
N ALA A 853 10.30 -7.46 -39.45
CA ALA A 853 10.31 -8.92 -39.64
C ALA A 853 9.02 -9.40 -40.33
N ASP A 854 9.10 -10.50 -41.08
CA ASP A 854 7.94 -11.19 -41.65
C ASP A 854 7.11 -11.85 -40.53
N PRO A 855 5.87 -11.40 -40.23
CA PRO A 855 5.06 -12.05 -39.20
C PRO A 855 4.57 -13.42 -39.67
N TRP A 856 4.69 -14.43 -38.80
CA TRP A 856 4.07 -15.74 -38.95
C TRP A 856 2.97 -15.92 -37.92
N PHE A 857 1.73 -15.86 -38.39
CA PHE A 857 0.54 -15.99 -37.57
C PHE A 857 0.03 -17.43 -37.53
N THR A 858 -0.39 -17.85 -36.34
CA THR A 858 -1.18 -19.07 -36.12
C THR A 858 -2.64 -18.68 -35.89
N VAL A 859 -3.51 -19.15 -36.79
CA VAL A 859 -4.96 -18.92 -36.70
C VAL A 859 -5.57 -19.89 -35.68
N PRO A 860 -6.47 -19.44 -34.78
CA PRO A 860 -7.17 -20.33 -33.85
C PRO A 860 -7.80 -21.54 -34.53
N TYR A 861 -7.72 -22.72 -33.91
CA TYR A 861 -8.21 -23.95 -34.55
C TYR A 861 -9.71 -23.90 -34.87
N ASN A 862 -10.50 -23.22 -34.04
CA ASN A 862 -11.95 -23.06 -34.18
C ASN A 862 -12.34 -21.70 -34.79
N ALA A 863 -11.40 -20.97 -35.40
CA ALA A 863 -11.68 -19.69 -36.04
C ALA A 863 -12.74 -19.82 -37.13
N ASP A 864 -13.80 -19.00 -37.06
CA ASP A 864 -14.79 -18.88 -38.13
C ASP A 864 -14.26 -18.03 -39.30
N ASP A 865 -14.98 -18.05 -40.42
CA ASP A 865 -14.56 -17.32 -41.62
C ASP A 865 -14.66 -15.79 -41.47
N GLU A 866 -15.41 -15.29 -40.48
CA GLU A 866 -15.48 -13.86 -40.14
C GLU A 866 -14.18 -13.44 -39.45
N PHE A 867 -13.76 -14.17 -38.41
CA PHE A 867 -12.47 -13.97 -37.74
C PHE A 867 -11.32 -13.97 -38.74
N VAL A 868 -11.28 -14.96 -39.64
CA VAL A 868 -10.21 -15.08 -40.64
C VAL A 868 -10.17 -13.86 -41.57
N ARG A 869 -11.34 -13.35 -41.98
CA ARG A 869 -11.46 -12.18 -42.87
C ARG A 869 -11.07 -10.88 -42.16
N GLU A 870 -11.55 -10.68 -40.93
CA GLU A 870 -11.25 -9.49 -40.13
C GLU A 870 -9.76 -9.45 -39.74
N MET A 871 -9.16 -10.60 -39.40
CA MET A 871 -7.73 -10.71 -39.16
C MET A 871 -6.92 -10.32 -40.40
N ALA A 872 -7.28 -10.83 -41.58
CA ALA A 872 -6.62 -10.46 -42.83
C ALA A 872 -6.75 -8.96 -43.12
N GLY A 873 -7.93 -8.37 -42.88
CA GLY A 873 -8.18 -6.94 -43.07
C GLY A 873 -7.36 -6.04 -42.12
N LEU A 874 -7.26 -6.43 -40.85
CA LEU A 874 -6.42 -5.74 -39.87
C LEU A 874 -4.94 -5.78 -40.30
N VAL A 875 -4.43 -6.96 -40.68
CA VAL A 875 -3.02 -7.11 -41.08
C VAL A 875 -2.73 -6.33 -42.36
N LEU A 876 -3.60 -6.41 -43.39
CA LEU A 876 -3.43 -5.67 -44.64
C LEU A 876 -3.37 -4.15 -44.42
N SER A 877 -4.22 -3.62 -43.53
CA SER A 877 -4.34 -2.18 -43.31
C SER A 877 -3.24 -1.59 -42.43
N THR A 878 -2.56 -2.40 -41.61
CA THR A 878 -1.62 -1.90 -40.59
C THR A 878 -0.17 -2.39 -40.77
N LEU A 879 0.06 -3.51 -41.46
CA LEU A 879 1.40 -4.04 -41.68
C LEU A 879 2.12 -3.27 -42.80
N ARG A 880 3.38 -2.89 -42.56
CA ARG A 880 4.29 -2.30 -43.57
C ARG A 880 4.35 -3.18 -44.83
N LYS A 881 4.52 -2.57 -46.01
CA LYS A 881 4.33 -3.26 -47.30
C LYS A 881 5.51 -4.10 -47.78
N ASP A 882 6.68 -3.87 -47.20
CA ASP A 882 7.96 -4.49 -47.54
C ASP A 882 8.25 -5.80 -46.79
N VAL A 883 7.26 -6.37 -46.11
CA VAL A 883 7.34 -7.68 -45.43
C VAL A 883 6.27 -8.64 -45.95
N LYS A 884 6.54 -9.94 -45.83
CA LYS A 884 5.63 -11.04 -46.14
C LYS A 884 4.87 -11.48 -44.88
N VAL A 885 3.75 -12.18 -45.07
CA VAL A 885 2.96 -12.76 -44.00
C VAL A 885 2.94 -14.27 -44.15
N TYR A 886 3.38 -15.00 -43.13
CA TYR A 886 3.23 -16.44 -43.05
C TYR A 886 1.95 -16.78 -42.29
N LEU A 887 1.15 -17.68 -42.83
CA LEU A 887 -0.15 -18.02 -42.28
C LEU A 887 -0.27 -19.53 -42.05
N GLU A 888 -0.46 -19.92 -40.81
CA GLU A 888 -0.59 -21.31 -40.38
C GLU A 888 -1.93 -21.51 -39.68
N TRP A 889 -2.62 -22.61 -39.98
CA TRP A 889 -3.82 -22.99 -39.22
C TRP A 889 -3.44 -23.85 -38.03
N THR A 890 -3.59 -23.29 -36.82
CA THR A 890 -3.27 -23.87 -35.49
C THR A 890 -1.86 -24.46 -35.35
N ASN A 891 -1.44 -24.78 -34.12
CA ASN A 891 -0.21 -25.51 -33.88
C ASN A 891 -0.46 -27.03 -33.87
N GLU A 892 0.48 -27.80 -34.44
CA GLU A 892 0.61 -29.27 -34.34
C GLU A 892 -0.69 -30.09 -34.46
N ALA A 893 -1.61 -29.70 -35.35
CA ALA A 893 -2.86 -30.45 -35.58
C ALA A 893 -2.65 -31.87 -36.12
N TRP A 894 -1.41 -32.26 -36.44
CA TRP A 894 -1.05 -33.59 -36.91
C TRP A 894 -1.24 -34.69 -35.86
N HIS A 895 -1.44 -34.38 -34.56
CA HIS A 895 -1.82 -35.35 -33.51
C HIS A 895 -2.93 -34.81 -32.59
N THR A 896 -3.62 -35.69 -31.86
CA THR A 896 -4.74 -35.35 -30.97
C THR A 896 -4.33 -34.96 -29.54
N GLY A 897 -3.05 -34.63 -29.34
CA GLY A 897 -2.56 -34.15 -28.03
C GLY A 897 -2.97 -32.70 -27.76
N PHE A 898 -3.06 -31.88 -28.80
CA PHE A 898 -3.59 -30.51 -28.73
C PHE A 898 -5.04 -30.45 -29.23
N GLU A 899 -5.76 -29.39 -28.82
CA GLU A 899 -7.17 -29.17 -29.19
C GLU A 899 -7.36 -29.06 -30.71
N GLY A 900 -6.43 -28.41 -31.41
CA GLY A 900 -6.50 -28.28 -32.87
C GLY A 900 -6.52 -29.61 -33.61
N GLY A 901 -5.73 -30.60 -33.18
CA GLY A 901 -5.73 -31.93 -33.79
C GLY A 901 -6.94 -32.78 -33.40
N LYS A 902 -7.48 -32.62 -32.19
CA LYS A 902 -8.78 -33.23 -31.79
C LYS A 902 -9.90 -32.67 -32.66
N TYR A 903 -9.93 -31.36 -32.84
CA TYR A 903 -10.90 -30.65 -33.67
C TYR A 903 -10.79 -31.09 -35.13
N ALA A 904 -9.57 -31.16 -35.67
CA ALA A 904 -9.33 -31.59 -37.05
C ALA A 904 -9.85 -33.02 -37.32
N GLN A 905 -9.62 -33.94 -36.39
CA GLN A 905 -10.13 -35.31 -36.51
C GLN A 905 -11.66 -35.35 -36.46
N LEU A 906 -12.25 -34.64 -35.50
CA LEU A 906 -13.71 -34.57 -35.34
C LEU A 906 -14.37 -34.04 -36.60
N MET A 907 -13.91 -32.89 -37.10
CA MET A 907 -14.50 -32.25 -38.27
C MET A 907 -14.24 -33.04 -39.55
N GLY A 908 -13.06 -33.65 -39.68
CA GLY A 908 -12.76 -34.52 -40.81
C GLY A 908 -13.71 -35.71 -40.92
N LEU A 909 -14.01 -36.36 -39.78
CA LEU A 909 -14.96 -37.47 -39.72
C LEU A 909 -16.39 -37.00 -39.98
N GLN A 910 -16.79 -35.86 -39.41
CA GLN A 910 -18.11 -35.28 -39.58
C GLN A 910 -18.39 -34.88 -41.05
N LEU A 911 -17.36 -34.41 -41.75
CA LEU A 911 -17.44 -34.04 -43.16
C LEU A 911 -17.20 -35.24 -44.11
N GLY A 912 -16.86 -36.41 -43.58
CA GLY A 912 -16.58 -37.60 -44.38
C GLY A 912 -15.38 -37.42 -45.31
N LEU A 913 -14.31 -36.77 -44.83
CA LEU A 913 -13.12 -36.49 -45.65
C LEU A 913 -12.21 -37.70 -45.87
N GLN A 914 -12.42 -38.78 -45.11
CA GLN A 914 -11.72 -40.06 -45.30
C GLN A 914 -12.20 -40.78 -46.56
N GLN A 915 -11.28 -41.42 -47.27
CA GLN A 915 -11.57 -42.25 -48.45
C GLN A 915 -11.65 -43.75 -48.09
N GLY A 916 -11.09 -44.13 -46.94
CA GLY A 916 -11.06 -45.49 -46.44
C GLY A 916 -9.87 -46.30 -46.99
N GLY A 917 -9.30 -47.17 -46.16
CA GLY A 917 -8.21 -48.07 -46.55
C GLY A 917 -6.81 -47.43 -46.56
N TRP A 918 -6.66 -46.20 -46.09
CA TRP A 918 -5.34 -45.60 -45.86
C TRP A 918 -4.65 -46.26 -44.66
N TYR A 919 -3.36 -46.59 -44.78
CA TYR A 919 -2.58 -47.31 -43.76
C TYR A 919 -2.61 -46.66 -42.37
N GLY A 920 -2.73 -45.33 -42.31
CA GLY A 920 -2.84 -44.60 -41.04
C GLY A 920 -4.19 -44.75 -40.33
N GLY A 921 -5.18 -45.43 -40.93
CA GLY A 921 -6.52 -45.59 -40.40
C GLY A 921 -7.41 -44.37 -40.65
N ASP A 922 -8.73 -44.60 -40.70
CA ASP A 922 -9.73 -43.62 -41.13
C ASP A 922 -9.73 -42.34 -40.28
N ALA A 923 -9.52 -42.46 -38.97
CA ALA A 923 -9.48 -41.30 -38.06
C ALA A 923 -8.30 -40.36 -38.36
N ASN A 924 -7.10 -40.92 -38.61
CA ASN A 924 -5.95 -40.11 -38.98
C ASN A 924 -6.11 -39.57 -40.41
N GLU A 925 -6.65 -40.35 -41.34
CA GLU A 925 -6.93 -39.88 -42.71
C GLU A 925 -7.86 -38.65 -42.69
N ALA A 926 -8.98 -38.76 -41.98
CA ALA A 926 -9.93 -37.68 -41.78
C ALA A 926 -9.27 -36.44 -41.18
N ARG A 927 -8.42 -36.61 -40.16
CA ARG A 927 -7.67 -35.52 -39.53
C ARG A 927 -6.77 -34.79 -40.52
N PHE A 928 -5.87 -35.51 -41.20
CA PHE A 928 -4.93 -34.89 -42.14
C PHE A 928 -5.62 -34.26 -43.35
N CYS A 929 -6.70 -34.87 -43.84
CA CYS A 929 -7.51 -34.25 -44.88
C CYS A 929 -8.20 -32.97 -44.40
N TYR A 930 -8.69 -32.92 -43.16
CA TYR A 930 -9.27 -31.71 -42.62
C TYR A 930 -8.23 -30.59 -42.45
N ILE A 931 -7.00 -30.91 -42.02
CA ILE A 931 -5.92 -29.92 -41.92
C ILE A 931 -5.69 -29.26 -43.29
N GLY A 932 -5.52 -30.06 -44.36
CA GLY A 932 -5.36 -29.54 -45.72
C GLY A 932 -6.56 -28.72 -46.18
N TYR A 933 -7.77 -29.26 -45.97
CA TYR A 933 -9.04 -28.61 -46.32
C TYR A 933 -9.21 -27.23 -45.66
N ARG A 934 -9.04 -27.14 -44.33
CA ARG A 934 -9.23 -25.89 -43.59
C ARG A 934 -8.14 -24.87 -43.92
N THR A 935 -6.89 -25.32 -44.07
CA THR A 935 -5.78 -24.46 -44.51
C THR A 935 -6.06 -23.83 -45.88
N ALA A 936 -6.57 -24.62 -46.84
CA ALA A 936 -6.94 -24.12 -48.17
C ALA A 936 -8.11 -23.10 -48.13
N GLN A 937 -9.10 -23.30 -47.25
CA GLN A 937 -10.17 -22.30 -47.07
C GLN A 937 -9.63 -20.97 -46.54
N ILE A 938 -8.79 -21.03 -45.50
CA ILE A 938 -8.16 -19.85 -44.89
C ILE A 938 -7.28 -19.11 -45.92
N ALA A 939 -6.50 -19.86 -46.71
CA ALA A 939 -5.69 -19.33 -47.80
C ALA A 939 -6.51 -18.49 -48.78
N ARG A 940 -7.64 -19.03 -49.24
CA ARG A 940 -8.52 -18.34 -50.21
C ARG A 940 -9.10 -17.06 -49.65
N ILE A 941 -9.54 -17.06 -48.39
CA ILE A 941 -10.06 -15.86 -47.72
C ILE A 941 -8.98 -14.78 -47.64
N TRP A 942 -7.77 -15.13 -47.19
CA TRP A 942 -6.67 -14.17 -47.08
C TRP A 942 -6.23 -13.62 -48.43
N LYS A 943 -6.02 -14.49 -49.43
CA LYS A 943 -5.64 -14.07 -50.79
C LYS A 943 -6.73 -13.19 -51.43
N GLN A 944 -8.01 -13.45 -51.15
CA GLN A 944 -9.11 -12.60 -51.59
C GLN A 944 -9.07 -11.21 -50.93
N VAL A 945 -8.83 -11.13 -49.62
CA VAL A 945 -8.75 -9.85 -48.89
C VAL A 945 -7.53 -9.04 -49.33
N PHE A 946 -6.37 -9.66 -49.50
CA PHE A 946 -5.14 -9.00 -49.94
C PHE A 946 -5.19 -8.56 -51.40
N GLY A 947 -5.97 -9.23 -52.25
CA GLY A 947 -6.21 -8.82 -53.63
C GLY A 947 -4.89 -8.68 -54.42
N ALA A 948 -4.56 -7.45 -54.84
CA ALA A 948 -3.33 -7.17 -55.57
C ALA A 948 -2.05 -7.45 -54.75
N GLU A 949 -2.16 -7.55 -53.42
CA GLU A 949 -1.05 -7.86 -52.52
C GLU A 949 -1.01 -9.35 -52.10
N ALA A 950 -1.78 -10.23 -52.76
CA ALA A 950 -1.91 -11.64 -52.39
C ALA A 950 -0.58 -12.42 -52.38
N ASP A 951 0.40 -12.02 -53.21
CA ASP A 951 1.74 -12.63 -53.24
C ASP A 951 2.55 -12.40 -51.94
N ARG A 952 2.10 -11.48 -51.08
CA ARG A 952 2.68 -11.28 -49.74
C ARG A 952 2.25 -12.37 -48.75
N VAL A 953 1.16 -13.10 -49.00
CA VAL A 953 0.62 -14.13 -48.11
C VAL A 953 1.21 -15.49 -48.47
N ILE A 954 1.99 -16.05 -47.56
CA ILE A 954 2.62 -17.37 -47.67
C ILE A 954 1.89 -18.35 -46.75
N VAL A 955 1.10 -19.24 -47.33
CA VAL A 955 0.29 -20.20 -46.58
C VAL A 955 1.12 -21.44 -46.24
N VAL A 956 1.19 -21.75 -44.96
CA VAL A 956 1.95 -22.87 -44.40
C VAL A 956 1.01 -24.02 -44.02
N ALA A 957 1.32 -25.21 -44.51
CA ALA A 957 0.72 -26.45 -44.04
C ALA A 957 1.69 -27.23 -43.15
N SER A 958 1.42 -27.23 -41.85
CA SER A 958 2.25 -27.90 -40.84
C SER A 958 1.91 -29.39 -40.74
N THR A 959 2.94 -30.23 -40.72
CA THR A 959 2.86 -31.71 -40.74
C THR A 959 3.88 -32.34 -39.78
N GLN A 960 3.75 -33.64 -39.53
CA GLN A 960 4.59 -34.36 -38.58
C GLN A 960 5.96 -34.72 -39.17
N ALA A 961 7.04 -34.42 -38.44
CA ALA A 961 8.41 -34.71 -38.89
C ALA A 961 8.70 -36.22 -39.04
N VAL A 962 8.31 -37.05 -38.07
CA VAL A 962 8.67 -38.48 -38.03
C VAL A 962 7.78 -39.40 -38.88
N TRP A 963 6.65 -38.90 -39.40
CA TRP A 963 5.70 -39.70 -40.19
C TRP A 963 5.48 -39.09 -41.58
N THR A 964 6.47 -39.23 -42.45
CA THR A 964 6.55 -38.51 -43.75
C THR A 964 5.34 -38.70 -44.67
N ILE A 965 4.70 -39.87 -44.66
CA ILE A 965 3.53 -40.16 -45.51
C ILE A 965 2.33 -39.24 -45.24
N VAL A 966 2.24 -38.63 -44.06
CA VAL A 966 1.13 -37.75 -43.72
C VAL A 966 1.21 -36.40 -44.43
N THR A 967 2.41 -35.97 -44.81
CA THR A 967 2.63 -34.79 -45.64
C THR A 967 1.99 -34.96 -47.01
N ASP A 968 2.18 -36.13 -47.64
CA ASP A 968 1.58 -36.45 -48.93
C ASP A 968 0.06 -36.56 -48.83
N LYS A 969 -0.43 -37.18 -47.75
CA LYS A 969 -1.87 -37.28 -47.49
C LYS A 969 -2.50 -35.89 -47.33
N LEU A 970 -1.95 -35.04 -46.46
CA LEU A 970 -2.46 -33.69 -46.22
C LEU A 970 -2.55 -32.87 -47.51
N LEU A 971 -1.49 -32.89 -48.33
CA LEU A 971 -1.41 -32.08 -49.55
C LEU A 971 -2.37 -32.57 -50.65
N SER A 972 -2.51 -33.89 -50.81
CA SER A 972 -3.36 -34.49 -51.84
C SER A 972 -4.86 -34.44 -51.53
N CYS A 973 -5.23 -34.42 -50.25
CA CYS A 973 -6.64 -34.35 -49.86
C CYS A 973 -7.32 -33.10 -50.45
N GLN A 974 -8.36 -33.31 -51.26
CA GLN A 974 -9.14 -32.24 -51.90
C GLN A 974 -8.28 -31.23 -52.70
N ASP A 975 -7.15 -31.68 -53.27
CA ASP A 975 -6.18 -30.82 -53.96
C ASP A 975 -5.69 -29.61 -53.13
N ALA A 976 -5.59 -29.75 -51.80
CA ALA A 976 -5.19 -28.66 -50.90
C ALA A 976 -3.84 -28.01 -51.31
N TYR A 977 -2.94 -28.77 -51.93
CA TYR A 977 -1.68 -28.27 -52.47
C TYR A 977 -1.82 -27.08 -53.46
N LYS A 978 -3.00 -26.85 -54.06
CA LYS A 978 -3.23 -25.70 -54.95
C LYS A 978 -3.25 -24.36 -54.22
N ASP A 979 -3.69 -24.36 -52.96
CA ASP A 979 -3.85 -23.14 -52.15
C ASP A 979 -2.72 -22.94 -51.12
N ILE A 980 -1.98 -24.01 -50.80
CA ILE A 980 -0.83 -24.02 -49.87
C ILE A 980 0.44 -23.58 -50.61
N ASP A 981 1.27 -22.74 -49.99
CA ASP A 981 2.52 -22.25 -50.60
C ASP A 981 3.75 -23.03 -50.10
N VAL A 982 3.80 -23.38 -48.81
CA VAL A 982 4.93 -24.09 -48.18
C VAL A 982 4.47 -25.18 -47.20
N VAL A 983 5.34 -26.15 -46.95
CA VAL A 983 5.12 -27.26 -46.00
C VAL A 983 6.02 -27.07 -44.79
N GLY A 984 5.46 -27.10 -43.58
CA GLY A 984 6.19 -26.95 -42.32
C GLY A 984 6.38 -28.26 -41.56
N ILE A 985 7.58 -28.51 -41.02
CA ILE A 985 7.83 -29.60 -40.04
C ILE A 985 8.60 -29.11 -38.80
N ALA A 986 8.64 -29.90 -37.73
CA ALA A 986 9.46 -29.64 -36.53
C ALA A 986 10.52 -30.74 -36.27
N PRO A 987 11.72 -30.66 -36.88
CA PRO A 987 12.76 -31.68 -36.77
C PRO A 987 13.65 -31.43 -35.54
N TYR A 988 13.10 -31.59 -34.34
CA TYR A 988 13.87 -31.47 -33.11
C TYR A 988 15.01 -32.49 -33.02
N PHE A 989 16.09 -32.12 -32.32
CA PHE A 989 17.19 -33.03 -32.03
C PHE A 989 17.43 -33.24 -30.53
N GLY A 990 18.15 -34.31 -30.20
CA GLY A 990 18.62 -34.57 -28.85
C GLY A 990 17.63 -35.35 -27.99
N GLY A 991 16.66 -36.07 -28.57
CA GLY A 991 15.84 -37.01 -27.81
C GLY A 991 16.70 -38.11 -27.17
N TYR A 992 16.50 -38.36 -25.88
CA TYR A 992 17.14 -39.44 -25.12
C TYR A 992 16.20 -39.96 -24.02
N ASP A 993 16.52 -41.12 -23.42
CA ASP A 993 15.81 -41.60 -22.23
C ASP A 993 16.44 -41.00 -20.97
N PRO A 994 15.76 -40.08 -20.26
CA PRO A 994 16.30 -39.46 -19.05
C PRO A 994 16.48 -40.43 -17.89
N LYS A 995 15.92 -41.64 -17.97
CA LYS A 995 16.09 -42.69 -16.94
C LYS A 995 17.31 -43.57 -17.19
N ASN A 996 18.00 -43.41 -18.31
CA ASN A 996 19.19 -44.21 -18.62
C ASN A 996 20.38 -43.79 -17.75
N ALA A 997 20.59 -44.51 -16.65
CA ALA A 997 21.67 -44.25 -15.69
C ALA A 997 23.09 -44.40 -16.28
N SER A 998 23.26 -45.06 -17.43
CA SER A 998 24.55 -45.18 -18.11
C SER A 998 24.87 -43.99 -19.01
N LEU A 999 23.90 -43.11 -19.27
CA LEU A 999 24.10 -41.91 -20.07
C LEU A 999 24.83 -40.84 -19.24
N THR A 1000 25.91 -40.30 -19.78
CA THR A 1000 26.63 -39.17 -19.20
C THR A 1000 26.58 -37.98 -20.14
N LEU A 1001 26.90 -36.79 -19.64
CA LEU A 1001 26.99 -35.58 -20.47
C LEU A 1001 27.96 -35.75 -21.65
N ASP A 1002 29.05 -36.49 -21.46
CA ASP A 1002 30.02 -36.78 -22.52
C ASP A 1002 29.45 -37.69 -23.62
N ILE A 1003 28.79 -38.79 -23.23
CA ILE A 1003 28.14 -39.71 -24.18
C ILE A 1003 27.00 -39.01 -24.92
N LEU A 1004 26.26 -38.14 -24.23
CA LEU A 1004 25.19 -37.35 -24.82
C LEU A 1004 25.70 -36.49 -25.98
N PHE A 1005 26.81 -35.77 -25.80
CA PHE A 1005 27.40 -34.91 -26.84
C PHE A 1005 28.20 -35.67 -27.90
N ARG A 1006 28.90 -36.75 -27.53
CA ARG A 1006 29.75 -37.50 -28.47
C ARG A 1006 28.96 -38.40 -29.40
N GLU A 1007 27.84 -38.97 -28.92
CA GLU A 1007 27.14 -40.04 -29.64
C GLU A 1007 25.65 -39.74 -29.81
N THR A 1008 24.94 -39.39 -28.74
CA THR A 1008 23.46 -39.37 -28.76
C THR A 1008 22.90 -38.21 -29.56
N ILE A 1009 23.34 -36.98 -29.29
CA ILE A 1009 22.89 -35.78 -30.02
C ILE A 1009 23.31 -35.84 -31.50
N PRO A 1010 24.58 -36.14 -31.86
CA PRO A 1010 24.98 -36.24 -33.26
C PRO A 1010 24.19 -37.29 -34.05
N LYS A 1011 23.91 -38.46 -33.44
CA LYS A 1011 23.05 -39.48 -34.06
C LYS A 1011 21.63 -38.95 -34.32
N SER A 1012 21.03 -38.28 -33.34
CA SER A 1012 19.71 -37.67 -33.47
C SER A 1012 19.65 -36.61 -34.58
N ILE A 1013 20.68 -35.77 -34.70
CA ILE A 1013 20.80 -34.78 -35.79
C ILE A 1013 20.87 -35.48 -37.15
N ALA A 1014 21.65 -36.55 -37.29
CA ALA A 1014 21.76 -37.32 -38.52
C ALA A 1014 20.44 -38.01 -38.93
N GLU A 1015 19.68 -38.53 -37.96
CA GLU A 1015 18.34 -39.08 -38.17
C GLU A 1015 17.35 -38.00 -38.63
N GLY A 1016 17.36 -36.83 -37.99
CA GLY A 1016 16.56 -35.68 -38.38
C GLY A 1016 16.86 -35.20 -39.80
N ARG A 1017 18.14 -35.22 -40.21
CA ARG A 1017 18.56 -34.90 -41.59
C ARG A 1017 17.95 -35.86 -42.62
N ALA A 1018 17.87 -37.15 -42.33
CA ALA A 1018 17.25 -38.11 -43.24
C ALA A 1018 15.75 -37.83 -43.43
N LEU A 1019 15.04 -37.46 -42.37
CA LEU A 1019 13.64 -37.05 -42.43
C LEU A 1019 13.44 -35.77 -43.25
N LEU A 1020 14.34 -34.79 -43.09
CA LEU A 1020 14.32 -33.54 -43.86
C LEU A 1020 14.44 -33.77 -45.37
N VAL A 1021 15.34 -34.66 -45.79
CA VAL A 1021 15.51 -35.04 -47.20
C VAL A 1021 14.22 -35.66 -47.76
N GLU A 1022 13.59 -36.56 -47.01
CA GLU A 1022 12.36 -37.23 -47.46
C GLU A 1022 11.16 -36.27 -47.53
N HIS A 1023 10.97 -35.40 -46.53
CA HIS A 1023 9.95 -34.36 -46.60
C HIS A 1023 10.20 -33.38 -47.75
N GLY A 1024 11.47 -33.01 -47.99
CA GLY A 1024 11.86 -32.18 -49.13
C GLY A 1024 11.50 -32.81 -50.48
N ARG A 1025 11.72 -34.14 -50.61
CA ARG A 1025 11.32 -34.90 -51.81
C ARG A 1025 9.80 -34.90 -51.99
N ILE A 1026 9.03 -35.09 -50.91
CA ILE A 1026 7.57 -35.06 -50.95
C ILE A 1026 7.06 -33.67 -51.34
N ALA A 1027 7.54 -32.61 -50.69
CA ALA A 1027 7.15 -31.24 -50.98
C ALA A 1027 7.46 -30.85 -52.44
N SER A 1028 8.62 -31.29 -52.98
CA SER A 1028 9.02 -31.05 -54.37
C SER A 1028 8.07 -31.68 -55.40
N ARG A 1029 7.41 -32.81 -55.08
CA ARG A 1029 6.39 -33.42 -55.97
C ARG A 1029 5.19 -32.50 -56.21
N TYR A 1030 4.90 -31.60 -55.26
CA TYR A 1030 3.83 -30.60 -55.33
C TYR A 1030 4.34 -29.19 -55.63
N ASN A 1031 5.63 -29.03 -56.00
CA ASN A 1031 6.30 -27.74 -56.19
C ASN A 1031 6.20 -26.82 -54.95
N LYS A 1032 6.40 -27.39 -53.75
CA LYS A 1032 6.37 -26.66 -52.47
C LYS A 1032 7.75 -26.59 -51.83
N THR A 1033 8.02 -25.49 -51.14
CA THR A 1033 9.22 -25.34 -50.32
C THR A 1033 8.99 -25.91 -48.94
N LEU A 1034 9.99 -26.61 -48.40
CA LEU A 1034 10.01 -27.07 -47.02
C LEU A 1034 10.49 -25.93 -46.11
N VAL A 1035 9.74 -25.65 -45.04
CA VAL A 1035 10.07 -24.72 -43.96
C VAL A 1035 10.01 -25.47 -42.62
N LEU A 1036 10.56 -24.87 -41.56
CA LEU A 1036 10.44 -25.40 -40.20
C LEU A 1036 9.60 -24.43 -39.38
N TYR A 1037 8.44 -24.90 -38.90
CA TYR A 1037 7.62 -24.12 -37.98
C TYR A 1037 8.25 -24.10 -36.57
N GLU A 1038 9.08 -25.10 -36.25
CA GLU A 1038 9.91 -25.18 -35.04
C GLU A 1038 11.23 -25.91 -35.33
N SER A 1039 12.33 -25.49 -34.71
CA SER A 1039 13.66 -26.08 -34.87
C SER A 1039 14.50 -25.91 -33.61
N GLY A 1040 15.53 -26.76 -33.48
CA GLY A 1040 16.46 -26.76 -32.35
C GLY A 1040 16.42 -28.06 -31.54
N GLN A 1041 16.97 -28.00 -30.34
CA GLN A 1041 17.00 -29.15 -29.42
C GLN A 1041 15.63 -29.38 -28.76
N SER A 1042 15.39 -30.61 -28.28
CA SER A 1042 14.23 -31.01 -27.45
C SER A 1042 14.61 -31.79 -26.20
N LEU A 1043 15.65 -31.34 -25.49
CA LEU A 1043 16.10 -32.01 -24.28
C LEU A 1043 15.06 -31.85 -23.16
N VAL A 1044 14.67 -32.98 -22.60
CA VAL A 1044 13.78 -33.11 -21.45
C VAL A 1044 14.54 -33.86 -20.36
N GLY A 1045 14.42 -33.37 -19.13
CA GLY A 1045 15.23 -33.79 -18.00
C GLY A 1045 14.50 -34.66 -16.98
N ASP A 1046 15.19 -35.03 -15.90
CA ASP A 1046 14.62 -35.76 -14.76
C ASP A 1046 14.30 -34.86 -13.55
N GLY A 1047 14.69 -33.58 -13.60
CA GLY A 1047 14.52 -32.59 -12.54
C GLY A 1047 15.48 -32.73 -11.36
N SER A 1048 16.46 -33.63 -11.45
CA SER A 1048 17.46 -33.82 -10.41
C SER A 1048 18.55 -32.74 -10.46
N ALA A 1049 19.40 -32.66 -9.43
CA ALA A 1049 20.59 -31.81 -9.48
C ALA A 1049 21.60 -32.23 -10.58
N LYS A 1050 21.42 -33.43 -11.16
CA LYS A 1050 22.23 -33.98 -12.26
C LYS A 1050 21.43 -34.07 -13.56
N ASP A 1051 20.35 -33.29 -13.68
CA ASP A 1051 19.50 -33.27 -14.86
C ASP A 1051 20.34 -32.99 -16.12
N LEU A 1052 20.53 -34.04 -16.93
CA LEU A 1052 21.39 -33.98 -18.11
C LEU A 1052 20.87 -32.99 -19.17
N GLY A 1053 19.57 -32.75 -19.24
CA GLY A 1053 18.97 -31.82 -20.19
C GLY A 1053 19.26 -30.37 -19.82
N ILE A 1054 19.23 -30.05 -18.52
CA ILE A 1054 19.62 -28.73 -18.01
C ILE A 1054 21.14 -28.54 -18.11
N LEU A 1055 21.93 -29.56 -17.75
CA LEU A 1055 23.38 -29.50 -17.83
C LEU A 1055 23.86 -29.34 -19.29
N ALA A 1056 23.29 -30.10 -20.23
CA ALA A 1056 23.61 -29.99 -21.65
C ALA A 1056 23.19 -28.64 -22.24
N ASN A 1057 22.06 -28.06 -21.80
CA ASN A 1057 21.66 -26.73 -22.25
C ASN A 1057 22.72 -25.64 -21.95
N ARG A 1058 23.44 -25.79 -20.83
CA ARG A 1058 24.43 -24.84 -20.33
C ARG A 1058 25.88 -25.21 -20.66
N ASP A 1059 26.10 -26.30 -21.38
CA ASP A 1059 27.44 -26.76 -21.80
C ASP A 1059 27.82 -26.10 -23.13
N GLU A 1060 29.07 -25.66 -23.27
CA GLU A 1060 29.57 -25.00 -24.48
C GLU A 1060 29.42 -25.85 -25.74
N ARG A 1061 29.48 -27.18 -25.60
CA ARG A 1061 29.32 -28.13 -26.72
C ARG A 1061 27.93 -28.05 -27.36
N MET A 1062 26.94 -27.50 -26.67
CA MET A 1062 25.62 -27.25 -27.25
C MET A 1062 25.68 -26.25 -28.41
N GLY A 1063 26.56 -25.25 -28.33
CA GLY A 1063 26.80 -24.33 -29.45
C GLY A 1063 27.26 -25.07 -30.71
N LEU A 1064 28.18 -26.04 -30.55
CA LEU A 1064 28.67 -26.88 -31.65
C LEU A 1064 27.55 -27.76 -32.26
N MET A 1065 26.65 -28.28 -31.43
CA MET A 1065 25.50 -29.08 -31.91
C MET A 1065 24.54 -28.23 -32.74
N TYR A 1066 24.30 -26.97 -32.34
CA TYR A 1066 23.49 -26.03 -33.12
C TYR A 1066 24.15 -25.67 -34.45
N GLN A 1067 25.46 -25.40 -34.47
CA GLN A 1067 26.21 -25.15 -35.71
C GLN A 1067 26.11 -26.35 -36.67
N MET A 1068 26.32 -27.57 -36.17
CA MET A 1068 26.19 -28.79 -36.97
C MET A 1068 24.77 -28.96 -37.53
N TYR A 1069 23.75 -28.77 -36.70
CA TYR A 1069 22.35 -28.92 -37.08
C TYR A 1069 21.92 -27.97 -38.21
N TYR A 1070 22.23 -26.67 -38.09
CA TYR A 1070 21.88 -25.70 -39.14
C TYR A 1070 22.74 -25.84 -40.39
N LYS A 1071 24.04 -26.17 -40.25
CA LYS A 1071 24.92 -26.44 -41.39
C LYS A 1071 24.48 -27.66 -42.19
N ASP A 1072 24.03 -28.72 -41.52
CA ASP A 1072 23.50 -29.91 -42.20
C ASP A 1072 22.25 -29.59 -43.02
N MET A 1073 21.37 -28.70 -42.54
CA MET A 1073 20.22 -28.22 -43.32
C MET A 1073 20.65 -27.43 -44.56
N LEU A 1074 21.66 -26.57 -44.46
CA LEU A 1074 22.19 -25.85 -45.62
C LEU A 1074 22.81 -26.80 -46.64
N ASN A 1075 23.55 -27.81 -46.18
CA ASN A 1075 24.25 -28.79 -47.01
C ASN A 1075 23.29 -29.68 -47.82
N ILE A 1076 22.11 -30.01 -47.28
CA ILE A 1076 21.07 -30.73 -48.04
C ILE A 1076 20.25 -29.81 -48.97
N GLY A 1077 20.66 -28.55 -49.12
CA GLY A 1077 20.03 -27.59 -50.03
C GLY A 1077 18.73 -26.97 -49.49
N MET A 1078 18.46 -27.09 -48.19
CA MET A 1078 17.29 -26.43 -47.60
C MET A 1078 17.49 -24.90 -47.59
N ARG A 1079 16.48 -24.16 -48.05
CA ARG A 1079 16.49 -22.68 -48.11
C ARG A 1079 15.22 -22.02 -47.55
N GLY A 1080 14.26 -22.83 -47.09
CA GLY A 1080 13.06 -22.31 -46.43
C GLY A 1080 13.35 -21.88 -44.99
N ILE A 1081 12.51 -20.97 -44.49
CA ILE A 1081 12.60 -20.41 -43.14
C ILE A 1081 12.66 -21.51 -42.08
N LYS A 1082 13.50 -21.29 -41.07
CA LYS A 1082 13.74 -22.17 -39.93
C LYS A 1082 13.43 -21.40 -38.65
N MET A 1083 12.26 -21.65 -38.07
CA MET A 1083 11.85 -20.99 -36.83
C MET A 1083 12.48 -21.69 -35.63
N HIS A 1084 13.44 -21.06 -34.96
CA HIS A 1084 13.88 -21.58 -33.65
C HIS A 1084 12.70 -21.57 -32.67
N PHE A 1085 12.59 -22.60 -31.84
CA PHE A 1085 11.38 -22.88 -31.07
C PHE A 1085 11.02 -21.83 -30.00
N SER A 1086 11.97 -21.10 -29.41
CA SER A 1086 11.64 -20.12 -28.38
C SER A 1086 12.77 -19.11 -28.17
N SER A 1087 12.44 -17.82 -28.17
CA SER A 1087 13.41 -16.72 -27.98
C SER A 1087 14.08 -16.77 -26.60
N ALA A 1088 13.30 -16.90 -25.54
CA ALA A 1088 13.81 -16.99 -24.18
C ALA A 1088 12.93 -17.88 -23.29
N GLY A 1089 13.56 -18.57 -22.35
CA GLY A 1089 12.88 -19.38 -21.34
C GLY A 1089 13.85 -20.21 -20.52
N ARG A 1090 13.58 -20.31 -19.21
CA ARG A 1090 14.45 -21.06 -18.29
C ARG A 1090 14.35 -22.56 -18.53
N PRO A 1091 15.47 -23.30 -18.47
CA PRO A 1091 15.44 -24.74 -18.60
C PRO A 1091 14.78 -25.38 -17.37
N SER A 1092 13.99 -26.42 -17.61
CA SER A 1092 13.33 -27.21 -16.57
C SER A 1092 13.33 -28.68 -16.95
N LYS A 1093 12.89 -29.55 -16.03
CA LYS A 1093 12.68 -30.97 -16.32
C LYS A 1093 11.72 -31.22 -17.49
N TYR A 1094 10.82 -30.26 -17.78
CA TYR A 1094 9.86 -30.34 -18.89
C TYR A 1094 10.42 -29.82 -20.22
N GLY A 1095 11.62 -29.21 -20.21
CA GLY A 1095 12.32 -28.81 -21.42
C GLY A 1095 13.29 -27.65 -21.25
N SER A 1096 14.32 -27.62 -22.11
CA SER A 1096 15.40 -26.62 -22.15
C SER A 1096 15.40 -25.76 -23.43
N TRP A 1097 14.22 -25.28 -23.80
CA TRP A 1097 13.91 -24.75 -25.14
C TRP A 1097 14.55 -23.41 -25.50
N GLY A 1098 14.42 -22.41 -24.63
CA GLY A 1098 14.73 -21.00 -24.93
C GLY A 1098 16.14 -20.78 -25.46
N LEU A 1099 16.28 -20.01 -26.53
CA LEU A 1099 17.59 -19.66 -27.09
C LEU A 1099 18.45 -18.93 -26.05
N LEU A 1100 17.79 -18.06 -25.29
CA LEU A 1100 18.26 -17.45 -24.04
C LEU A 1100 17.51 -18.04 -22.84
N GLU A 1101 18.10 -17.98 -21.65
CA GLU A 1101 17.39 -18.30 -20.39
C GLU A 1101 16.65 -17.08 -19.82
N ALA A 1102 17.12 -15.87 -20.12
CA ALA A 1102 16.53 -14.59 -19.72
C ALA A 1102 17.02 -13.45 -20.65
N THR A 1103 16.28 -12.34 -20.73
CA THR A 1103 16.68 -11.18 -21.56
C THR A 1103 18.06 -10.65 -21.16
N ASP A 1104 18.35 -10.58 -19.86
CA ASP A 1104 19.60 -10.08 -19.28
C ASP A 1104 20.70 -11.14 -19.13
N GLN A 1105 20.49 -12.37 -19.64
CA GLN A 1105 21.51 -13.40 -19.62
C GLN A 1105 22.80 -12.90 -20.29
N ASN A 1106 23.92 -13.02 -19.57
CA ASN A 1106 25.23 -12.72 -20.13
C ASN A 1106 25.45 -13.52 -21.42
N ARG A 1107 25.57 -12.79 -22.53
CA ARG A 1107 25.66 -13.38 -23.87
C ARG A 1107 26.88 -14.28 -24.03
N ALA A 1108 27.95 -14.11 -23.25
CA ALA A 1108 29.13 -14.97 -23.24
C ALA A 1108 28.83 -16.44 -22.90
N PHE A 1109 27.75 -16.69 -22.14
CA PHE A 1109 27.33 -18.03 -21.71
C PHE A 1109 26.05 -18.50 -22.42
N ALA A 1110 25.58 -17.77 -23.43
CA ALA A 1110 24.41 -18.11 -24.22
C ALA A 1110 24.81 -18.88 -25.48
N TYR A 1111 25.34 -20.10 -25.32
CA TYR A 1111 26.00 -20.83 -26.41
C TYR A 1111 25.09 -21.13 -27.62
N LYS A 1112 23.80 -21.41 -27.39
CA LYS A 1112 22.83 -21.60 -28.49
C LYS A 1112 22.61 -20.32 -29.28
N TYR A 1113 22.45 -19.20 -28.58
CA TYR A 1113 22.30 -17.87 -29.16
C TYR A 1113 23.51 -17.47 -30.01
N GLN A 1114 24.71 -17.61 -29.45
CA GLN A 1114 25.96 -17.34 -30.16
C GLN A 1114 26.10 -18.19 -31.42
N ALA A 1115 25.83 -19.50 -31.32
CA ALA A 1115 25.91 -20.41 -32.45
C ALA A 1115 24.99 -20.02 -33.60
N LEU A 1116 23.78 -19.54 -33.29
CA LEU A 1116 22.82 -19.11 -34.29
C LEU A 1116 23.22 -17.80 -34.97
N LEU A 1117 23.74 -16.83 -34.21
CA LEU A 1117 24.27 -15.58 -34.78
C LEU A 1117 25.50 -15.85 -35.65
N GLN A 1118 26.44 -16.66 -35.16
CA GLN A 1118 27.62 -17.05 -35.92
C GLN A 1118 27.25 -17.72 -37.25
N HIS A 1119 26.22 -18.57 -37.24
CA HIS A 1119 25.69 -19.17 -38.47
C HIS A 1119 25.18 -18.12 -39.47
N MET A 1120 24.52 -17.06 -39.00
CA MET A 1120 24.07 -15.95 -39.86
C MET A 1120 25.26 -15.15 -40.43
N GLU A 1121 26.28 -14.90 -39.61
CA GLU A 1121 27.49 -14.18 -40.04
C GLU A 1121 28.29 -15.00 -41.06
N ASP A 1122 28.63 -16.25 -40.73
CA ASP A 1122 29.54 -17.10 -41.51
C ASP A 1122 28.94 -17.53 -42.85
N GLU A 1123 27.66 -17.90 -42.86
CA GLU A 1123 27.03 -18.53 -44.04
C GLU A 1123 26.25 -17.52 -44.90
N PHE A 1124 25.90 -16.35 -44.36
CA PHE A 1124 25.07 -15.35 -45.05
C PHE A 1124 25.64 -13.91 -45.06
N ASN A 1125 26.84 -13.69 -44.51
CA ASN A 1125 27.48 -12.36 -44.42
C ASN A 1125 26.57 -11.29 -43.77
N CYS A 1126 25.74 -11.69 -42.81
CA CYS A 1126 24.90 -10.78 -42.05
C CYS A 1126 25.76 -9.85 -41.18
N ILE A 1127 25.44 -8.55 -41.16
CA ILE A 1127 26.04 -7.63 -40.19
C ILE A 1127 25.21 -7.69 -38.91
N ILE A 1128 25.65 -8.51 -37.96
CA ILE A 1128 25.04 -8.54 -36.63
C ILE A 1128 25.64 -7.40 -35.80
N ARG A 1129 24.78 -6.59 -35.20
CA ARG A 1129 25.25 -5.50 -34.33
C ARG A 1129 25.85 -6.12 -33.06
N PRO A 1130 27.04 -5.68 -32.61
CA PRO A 1130 27.56 -6.09 -31.31
C PRO A 1130 26.51 -5.78 -30.23
N TYR A 1131 26.31 -6.73 -29.32
CA TYR A 1131 25.46 -6.49 -28.17
C TYR A 1131 26.06 -5.38 -27.30
N GLY A 1132 25.42 -4.22 -27.28
CA GLY A 1132 25.72 -3.17 -26.32
C GLY A 1132 25.36 -3.65 -24.92
N GLY A 1133 26.24 -3.46 -23.93
CA GLY A 1133 25.83 -3.62 -22.53
C GLY A 1133 24.69 -2.65 -22.24
N CYS A 1134 23.66 -3.08 -21.49
CA CYS A 1134 22.98 -2.26 -20.47
C CYS A 1134 21.69 -2.91 -19.91
N PRO A 1135 21.83 -3.78 -18.88
CA PRO A 1135 20.68 -4.24 -18.10
C PRO A 1135 19.93 -3.12 -17.36
N ASN A 1136 20.55 -1.94 -17.17
CA ASN A 1136 20.01 -0.84 -16.35
C ASN A 1136 20.32 0.57 -16.88
N ASN A 1137 20.77 0.71 -18.13
CA ASN A 1137 21.13 2.02 -18.69
C ASN A 1137 20.62 2.11 -20.14
N CYS A 1138 19.30 2.16 -20.23
CA CYS A 1138 18.58 2.45 -21.45
C CYS A 1138 18.32 3.96 -21.52
N SER A 1139 18.47 4.53 -22.71
CA SER A 1139 18.09 5.90 -22.98
C SER A 1139 16.58 6.04 -22.84
N SER A 1140 16.14 7.28 -22.63
CA SER A 1140 14.75 7.66 -22.82
C SER A 1140 14.28 7.51 -24.27
N HIS A 1141 15.03 6.88 -25.19
CA HIS A 1141 14.66 6.61 -26.59
C HIS A 1141 14.56 5.11 -26.87
N GLY A 1142 14.69 4.27 -25.84
CA GLY A 1142 14.69 2.84 -26.01
C GLY A 1142 15.91 2.31 -26.76
N GLU A 1143 17.06 2.93 -26.49
CA GLU A 1143 18.37 2.47 -26.96
C GLU A 1143 19.23 2.13 -25.74
N CYS A 1144 20.05 1.09 -25.82
CA CYS A 1144 21.08 0.88 -24.81
C CYS A 1144 22.09 2.03 -24.88
N LEU A 1145 22.22 2.80 -23.81
CA LEU A 1145 23.29 3.79 -23.70
C LEU A 1145 24.59 3.04 -23.39
N SER A 1146 25.64 3.31 -24.14
CA SER A 1146 26.97 2.71 -24.00
C SER A 1146 27.62 3.00 -22.66
#